data_AF-A0A8D0FRQ9-F1
#
_entry.id   AF-A0A8D0FRQ9-F1
#
_cell.length_a   1.000
_cell.length_b   1.000
_cell.length_c   1.000
_cell.angle_alpha   90.00
_cell.angle_beta   90.00
_cell.angle_gamma   90.00
#
_symmetry.space_group_name_H-M   'P 1'
#
loop_
_entity.id
_entity.type
_entity.pdbx_description
1 polymer ?
#
loop_
_entity_poly.entity_id
_entity_poly.type
_entity_poly.pdbx_seq_one_letter_code
_entity_poly.pdbx_strand_id
1 'polypeptide(L)'
;MGPGPPMPGVPPRYRKAVFVEYRDASFTQPKPKPAWMGLLGPTIRAEVYDTVVIVFKNLASRPYNLHAVGVSYWKASEGAGYEDETSQPEKEGDRVDPGKTHTYIWKIQQNQGPTDGDSPCLTHSYSSNTDSVKDINSGLIGALLVDGNNDVQQEFVMLFAVFDEGNNYPLGRGMDTVLTPQCFPSLLAGLTLCLKKQVHWHVIGLGTGPEVHSIFFEGHTFLVRSHRVSSLEISPATYLTAQTMPGTETYHVIQVRSFAKESPVTWTYYIAAEEMDWDYAPMKPVSLDSLFLEAGPQRIGSKYKKVLFVEYEDATFKKRKVSDQLDKGILGPVIKGEVGDEFKIVFRNLASRPYNIYPHGLTSIRPYHTMKASQDKDLKDIPIPPGQSFTYSWRVTTEDGPTKADPRCLTRFYYSSINPVRDTASGLIGPLLICFKKSMDQRGNQIMSDKTRLVLFSVFDENRSWYLEENIRRFCTDAAHVDTQDPQFYASNMMHTINGFVFDNLQPKLCLHEVVYWYVLSVGAQTDFLSIFFSGNTFKRNMVFEDVLTLFPFSGETVFMKQAMEDFDIYGEENHDPRSFQGEIRQYFIAAVEVMWEYENQRPHRDPRSSRRKPFQQYRKVVFREYMDDSFTQPLMRGELDEHLGILGPYIRAEVEDVIMVTFKNLASRPFSFHSTLQSYKETQGATQGGEVVQPGELWKYTWEVLPQVAPTTQEFDCKAWAYFSSVDLEKDLHSGLIGPLIICHRGVLSSVFRRQLSVQEFALLFTIFDETKSWYFQENMDRNCRSPCRIQQDNPDFKRNHSFHAINGYVSDTLPGLVMAQQQRVRWHLLNMGSTEDIHSVHFHGQLFSVRTSQEYRMGVYNLYPGEMQHGRWAYPSCRGFVSMPIRNGVFWVFTLKESHEFSFCHPTQPSREHRVRDTVGAKAGRPALFACKYLLPELLFSKTEGPWASCKMHLAHAGACLCCREGTVPRCLSTCQEVN
;
A
#
# COMPACT_ATOMS: atom_id res chain seq x y z
N MET A 1 -23.37 34.71 34.15
CA MET A 1 -22.76 35.53 33.08
C MET A 1 -21.95 34.59 32.20
N GLY A 2 -22.50 34.18 31.06
CA GLY A 2 -21.75 33.39 30.08
C GLY A 2 -20.75 34.28 29.34
N PRO A 3 -19.56 33.78 28.97
CA PRO A 3 -18.63 34.56 28.16
C PRO A 3 -19.23 34.74 26.75
N GLY A 4 -19.09 35.95 26.22
CA GLY A 4 -19.65 36.33 24.92
C GLY A 4 -19.02 35.61 23.72
N PRO A 5 -19.60 35.77 22.52
CA PRO A 5 -19.11 35.13 21.30
C PRO A 5 -17.67 35.58 20.95
N PRO A 6 -16.89 34.74 20.26
CA PRO A 6 -15.52 35.07 19.90
C PRO A 6 -15.47 36.31 18.99
N MET A 7 -14.52 37.22 19.26
CA MET A 7 -14.30 38.40 18.42
C MET A 7 -13.75 37.96 17.04
N PRO A 8 -14.25 38.54 15.92
CA PRO A 8 -13.72 38.25 14.60
C PRO A 8 -12.27 38.75 14.49
N GLY A 9 -11.34 37.88 14.06
CA GLY A 9 -9.97 38.29 13.66
C GLY A 9 -8.82 37.85 14.57
N VAL A 10 -9.04 37.08 15.64
CA VAL A 10 -7.95 36.43 16.40
C VAL A 10 -7.80 34.99 15.93
N PRO A 11 -6.63 34.56 15.41
CA PRO A 11 -6.43 33.16 15.03
C PRO A 11 -6.63 32.23 16.23
N PRO A 12 -7.27 31.07 16.04
CA PRO A 12 -7.56 30.16 17.14
C PRO A 12 -6.24 29.67 17.77
N ARG A 13 -6.18 29.70 19.11
CA ARG A 13 -5.03 29.20 19.88
C ARG A 13 -5.43 27.91 20.58
N TYR A 14 -4.65 26.85 20.34
CA TYR A 14 -4.86 25.53 20.92
C TYR A 14 -3.78 25.20 21.94
N ARG A 15 -4.13 24.42 22.97
CA ARG A 15 -3.18 23.91 23.97
C ARG A 15 -2.68 22.55 23.53
N LYS A 16 -1.37 22.41 23.32
CA LYS A 16 -0.72 21.16 22.89
C LYS A 16 0.28 20.65 23.93
N ALA A 17 0.53 19.34 23.91
CA ALA A 17 1.60 18.68 24.64
C ALA A 17 2.71 18.34 23.65
N VAL A 18 3.97 18.70 23.94
CA VAL A 18 5.10 18.52 23.03
C VAL A 18 6.32 18.00 23.78
N PHE A 19 7.16 17.24 23.09
CA PHE A 19 8.46 16.83 23.62
C PHE A 19 9.44 18.00 23.57
N VAL A 20 10.21 18.19 24.65
CA VAL A 20 11.21 19.26 24.79
C VAL A 20 12.51 18.66 25.30
N GLU A 21 13.62 18.97 24.64
CA GLU A 21 14.95 18.56 25.06
C GLU A 21 15.47 19.48 26.18
N TYR A 22 16.12 18.89 27.17
CA TYR A 22 16.77 19.60 28.29
C TYR A 22 18.25 19.30 28.30
N ARG A 23 19.06 20.23 28.83
CA ARG A 23 20.52 20.09 28.87
C ARG A 23 21.01 19.03 29.86
N ASP A 24 20.23 18.73 30.90
CA ASP A 24 20.61 17.83 31.98
C ASP A 24 19.37 17.19 32.65
N ALA A 25 19.62 16.26 33.58
CA ALA A 25 18.60 15.54 34.35
C ALA A 25 17.83 16.42 35.36
N SER A 26 18.16 17.71 35.51
CA SER A 26 17.40 18.63 36.37
C SER A 26 16.10 19.11 35.73
N PHE A 27 15.98 19.03 34.40
CA PHE A 27 14.84 19.51 33.61
C PHE A 27 14.52 21.01 33.82
N THR A 28 15.54 21.83 34.07
CA THR A 28 15.36 23.27 34.34
C THR A 28 15.58 24.15 33.10
N GLN A 29 16.60 23.84 32.27
CA GLN A 29 16.95 24.62 31.09
C GLN A 29 16.63 23.86 29.80
N PRO A 30 15.59 24.28 29.03
CA PRO A 30 15.29 23.69 27.74
C PRO A 30 16.33 24.08 26.70
N LYS A 31 16.66 23.14 25.80
CA LYS A 31 17.54 23.41 24.66
C LYS A 31 16.73 24.09 23.55
N PRO A 32 17.24 25.17 22.93
CA PRO A 32 16.54 25.82 21.83
C PRO A 32 16.45 24.87 20.63
N LYS A 33 15.26 24.82 20.02
CA LYS A 33 15.02 24.05 18.78
C LYS A 33 15.02 24.97 17.56
N PRO A 34 15.45 24.47 16.38
CA PRO A 34 15.33 25.20 15.12
C PRO A 34 13.89 25.63 14.83
N ALA A 35 13.72 26.81 14.22
CA ALA A 35 12.39 27.37 13.94
C ALA A 35 11.55 26.47 13.01
N TRP A 36 12.18 25.80 12.04
CA TRP A 36 11.52 24.91 11.08
C TRP A 36 10.97 23.61 11.71
N MET A 37 11.38 23.24 12.93
CA MET A 37 10.86 22.03 13.58
C MET A 37 9.42 22.20 14.09
N GLY A 38 8.93 23.44 14.27
CA GLY A 38 7.53 23.69 14.62
C GLY A 38 7.07 22.96 15.88
N LEU A 39 6.13 22.01 15.75
CA LEU A 39 5.62 21.17 16.86
C LEU A 39 6.45 19.91 17.13
N LEU A 40 7.34 19.52 16.21
CA LEU A 40 8.15 18.31 16.33
C LEU A 40 8.99 18.35 17.60
N GLY A 41 9.05 17.20 18.28
CA GLY A 41 9.99 16.92 19.35
C GLY A 41 11.44 16.91 18.87
N PRO A 42 12.42 16.87 19.79
CA PRO A 42 13.83 16.86 19.41
C PRO A 42 14.18 15.66 18.53
N THR A 43 15.05 15.87 17.55
CA THR A 43 15.57 14.78 16.70
C THR A 43 16.57 13.95 17.51
N ILE A 44 16.27 12.65 17.65
CA ILE A 44 17.17 11.68 18.26
C ILE A 44 17.94 11.01 17.11
N ARG A 45 19.26 10.95 17.22
CA ARG A 45 20.15 10.35 16.22
C ARG A 45 20.95 9.22 16.87
N ALA A 46 21.08 8.10 16.17
CA ALA A 46 21.83 6.95 16.65
C ALA A 46 22.48 6.20 15.49
N GLU A 47 23.71 5.73 15.70
CA GLU A 47 24.40 4.86 14.74
C GLU A 47 24.14 3.38 15.05
N VAL A 48 24.43 2.52 14.09
CA VAL A 48 24.40 1.07 14.33
C VAL A 48 25.37 0.71 15.47
N TYR A 49 24.90 -0.09 16.42
CA TYR A 49 25.57 -0.48 17.68
C TYR A 49 25.53 0.54 18.82
N ASP A 50 24.91 1.71 18.62
CA ASP A 50 24.68 2.64 19.71
C ASP A 50 23.63 2.16 20.71
N THR A 51 23.73 2.66 21.94
CA THR A 51 22.69 2.53 22.96
C THR A 51 22.15 3.91 23.31
N VAL A 52 20.90 4.16 22.98
CA VAL A 52 20.20 5.42 23.28
C VAL A 52 19.52 5.29 24.64
N VAL A 53 19.92 6.12 25.59
CA VAL A 53 19.33 6.18 26.94
C VAL A 53 18.56 7.48 27.10
N ILE A 54 17.25 7.39 27.29
CA ILE A 54 16.34 8.54 27.34
C ILE A 54 15.70 8.61 28.72
N VAL A 55 15.99 9.68 29.45
CA VAL A 55 15.30 9.98 30.72
C VAL A 55 14.09 10.86 30.42
N PHE A 56 12.91 10.26 30.44
CA PHE A 56 11.64 10.94 30.19
C PHE A 56 11.00 11.38 31.49
N LYS A 57 10.66 12.67 31.60
CA LYS A 57 9.90 13.23 32.73
C LYS A 57 8.60 13.86 32.23
N ASN A 58 7.49 13.39 32.77
CA ASN A 58 6.18 13.92 32.38
C ASN A 58 5.86 15.20 33.17
N LEU A 59 5.97 16.36 32.52
CA LEU A 59 5.58 17.66 33.09
C LEU A 59 4.18 18.11 32.66
N ALA A 60 3.44 17.27 31.92
CA ALA A 60 2.10 17.56 31.45
C ALA A 60 1.03 17.17 32.50
N SER A 61 -0.23 17.49 32.22
CA SER A 61 -1.36 17.25 33.12
C SER A 61 -1.96 15.84 33.03
N ARG A 62 -1.50 15.02 32.09
CA ARG A 62 -2.03 13.69 31.78
C ARG A 62 -0.89 12.68 31.73
N PRO A 63 -1.15 11.39 31.99
CA PRO A 63 -0.16 10.35 31.76
C PRO A 63 0.24 10.31 30.28
N TYR A 64 1.53 10.17 30.02
CA TYR A 64 2.09 9.99 28.68
C TYR A 64 3.27 9.01 28.78
N ASN A 65 3.76 8.53 27.66
CA ASN A 65 4.92 7.65 27.60
C ASN A 65 5.80 7.97 26.38
N LEU A 66 6.78 7.11 26.11
CA LEU A 66 7.66 7.22 24.97
C LEU A 66 7.79 5.87 24.26
N HIS A 67 7.29 5.80 23.03
CA HIS A 67 7.34 4.63 22.18
C HIS A 67 8.13 4.93 20.91
N ALA A 68 9.12 4.11 20.59
CA ALA A 68 9.91 4.24 19.38
C ALA A 68 9.46 3.28 18.27
N VAL A 69 9.55 3.76 17.04
CA VAL A 69 9.34 2.98 15.83
C VAL A 69 10.70 2.73 15.18
N GLY A 70 10.91 1.55 14.60
CA GLY A 70 12.14 1.26 13.84
C GLY A 70 13.37 0.92 14.68
N VAL A 71 13.20 0.60 15.97
CA VAL A 71 14.29 0.12 16.85
C VAL A 71 13.80 -1.02 17.73
N SER A 72 14.71 -1.90 18.16
CA SER A 72 14.37 -2.92 19.16
C SER A 72 14.55 -2.38 20.56
N TYR A 73 13.67 -2.82 21.43
CA TYR A 73 13.71 -2.54 22.85
C TYR A 73 13.34 -3.79 23.64
N TRP A 74 13.77 -3.80 24.89
CA TRP A 74 13.19 -4.68 25.90
C TRP A 74 11.83 -4.15 26.33
N LYS A 75 10.96 -5.03 26.85
CA LYS A 75 9.60 -4.67 27.25
C LYS A 75 9.51 -3.47 28.20
N ALA A 76 10.41 -3.37 29.17
CA ALA A 76 10.50 -2.23 30.07
C ALA A 76 10.78 -0.86 29.39
N SER A 77 11.16 -0.86 28.11
CA SER A 77 11.47 0.34 27.30
C SER A 77 10.61 0.45 26.04
N GLU A 78 9.50 -0.30 25.96
CA GLU A 78 8.55 -0.24 24.85
C GLU A 78 7.68 1.01 24.88
N GLY A 79 7.13 1.35 26.06
CA GLY A 79 6.25 2.49 26.22
C GLY A 79 4.88 2.30 25.58
N ALA A 80 4.25 1.14 25.74
CA ALA A 80 2.91 0.87 25.20
C ALA A 80 2.19 -0.17 26.07
N GLY A 81 1.08 0.23 26.70
CA GLY A 81 0.35 -0.65 27.61
C GLY A 81 -0.73 -1.46 26.90
N TYR A 82 -0.59 -2.79 26.90
CA TYR A 82 -1.58 -3.74 26.36
C TYR A 82 -1.54 -5.09 27.10
N GLU A 83 -2.38 -6.05 26.68
CA GLU A 83 -2.38 -7.41 27.24
C GLU A 83 -1.18 -8.22 26.71
N ASP A 84 -0.05 -8.09 27.39
CA ASP A 84 1.23 -8.63 26.96
C ASP A 84 1.86 -9.62 27.95
N GLU A 85 1.09 -10.09 28.94
CA GLU A 85 1.52 -11.01 30.02
C GLU A 85 2.84 -10.62 30.73
N THR A 86 3.28 -9.35 30.65
CA THR A 86 4.53 -8.89 31.27
C THR A 86 4.38 -8.59 32.76
N SER A 87 5.51 -8.56 33.46
CA SER A 87 5.58 -8.28 34.90
C SER A 87 5.34 -6.79 35.20
N GLN A 88 4.90 -6.47 36.43
CA GLN A 88 4.63 -5.07 36.82
C GLN A 88 5.83 -4.10 36.62
N PRO A 89 7.10 -4.48 36.91
CA PRO A 89 8.25 -3.61 36.63
C PRO A 89 8.43 -3.28 35.14
N GLU A 90 8.07 -4.21 34.24
CA GLU A 90 8.16 -3.96 32.80
C GLU A 90 7.08 -2.99 32.32
N LYS A 91 5.96 -2.89 33.04
CA LYS A 91 4.84 -1.99 32.74
C LYS A 91 5.02 -0.56 33.25
N GLU A 92 6.05 -0.29 34.06
CA GLU A 92 6.31 1.06 34.59
C GLU A 92 6.56 2.09 33.45
N GLY A 93 7.13 1.63 32.33
CA GLY A 93 7.37 2.46 31.15
C GLY A 93 6.15 2.69 30.27
N ASP A 94 5.09 1.90 30.41
CA ASP A 94 3.91 1.96 29.55
C ASP A 94 3.01 3.16 29.86
N ARG A 95 3.11 3.69 31.08
CA ARG A 95 2.32 4.83 31.53
C ARG A 95 3.09 5.63 32.59
N VAL A 96 3.60 6.79 32.21
CA VAL A 96 4.29 7.68 33.13
C VAL A 96 3.34 8.80 33.58
N ASP A 97 2.88 8.74 34.82
CA ASP A 97 1.98 9.75 35.38
C ASP A 97 2.66 11.13 35.54
N PRO A 98 1.88 12.23 35.61
CA PRO A 98 2.41 13.58 35.83
C PRO A 98 3.39 13.69 37.00
N GLY A 99 4.53 14.32 36.78
CA GLY A 99 5.61 14.52 37.74
C GLY A 99 6.55 13.33 37.90
N LYS A 100 6.23 12.15 37.34
CA LYS A 100 7.09 10.96 37.38
C LYS A 100 8.14 10.98 36.27
N THR A 101 9.14 10.13 36.42
CA THR A 101 10.26 9.98 35.49
C THR A 101 10.50 8.51 35.22
N HIS A 102 10.74 8.16 33.96
CA HIS A 102 11.10 6.82 33.51
C HIS A 102 12.32 6.88 32.60
N THR A 103 13.08 5.79 32.51
CA THR A 103 14.25 5.69 31.61
C THR A 103 14.01 4.63 30.56
N TYR A 104 14.03 5.05 29.30
CA TYR A 104 13.92 4.17 28.13
C TYR A 104 15.31 3.88 27.58
N ILE A 105 15.59 2.61 27.28
CA ILE A 105 16.88 2.17 26.72
C ILE A 105 16.62 1.45 25.40
N TRP A 106 17.09 2.03 24.30
CA TRP A 106 17.00 1.46 22.97
C TRP A 106 18.39 1.04 22.49
N LYS A 107 18.54 -0.22 22.07
CA LYS A 107 19.81 -0.75 21.56
C LYS A 107 19.68 -0.90 20.06
N ILE A 108 20.51 -0.17 19.32
CA ILE A 108 20.49 -0.19 17.86
C ILE A 108 21.33 -1.36 17.37
N GLN A 109 20.68 -2.40 16.87
CA GLN A 109 21.35 -3.58 16.34
C GLN A 109 21.64 -3.43 14.83
N GLN A 110 22.54 -4.27 14.30
CA GLN A 110 22.89 -4.25 12.87
C GLN A 110 21.71 -4.52 11.94
N ASN A 111 20.76 -5.35 12.36
CA ASN A 111 19.52 -5.61 11.62
C ASN A 111 18.53 -4.43 11.64
N GLN A 112 18.91 -3.28 12.20
CA GLN A 112 18.08 -2.06 12.32
C GLN A 112 18.67 -0.88 11.56
N GLY A 113 19.93 -0.99 11.16
CA GLY A 113 20.55 -0.04 10.26
C GLY A 113 20.04 -0.14 8.82
N PRO A 114 20.36 0.88 8.01
CA PRO A 114 20.08 0.89 6.57
C PRO A 114 20.76 -0.28 5.86
N THR A 115 20.11 -0.78 4.80
CA THR A 115 20.71 -1.74 3.85
C THR A 115 21.48 -1.01 2.74
N ASP A 116 22.12 -1.76 1.85
CA ASP A 116 22.83 -1.20 0.68
C ASP A 116 21.91 -0.44 -0.29
N GLY A 117 20.60 -0.74 -0.30
CA GLY A 117 19.61 -0.03 -1.12
C GLY A 117 19.00 1.19 -0.44
N ASP A 118 19.08 1.28 0.89
CA ASP A 118 18.53 2.38 1.65
C ASP A 118 19.38 3.66 1.52
N SER A 119 18.77 4.79 1.91
CA SER A 119 19.56 6.00 2.15
C SER A 119 20.50 5.81 3.35
N PRO A 120 21.62 6.56 3.43
CA PRO A 120 22.58 6.45 4.54
C PRO A 120 21.98 6.62 5.95
N CYS A 121 20.85 7.33 6.02
CA CYS A 121 20.06 7.58 7.21
C CYS A 121 18.60 7.16 6.99
N LEU A 122 18.10 6.30 7.88
CA LEU A 122 16.69 5.91 7.91
C LEU A 122 15.88 6.90 8.74
N THR A 123 14.69 7.24 8.23
CA THR A 123 13.74 8.09 8.94
C THR A 123 12.79 7.22 9.75
N HIS A 124 12.73 7.45 11.05
CA HIS A 124 11.76 6.87 11.98
C HIS A 124 11.18 7.96 12.90
N SER A 125 10.29 7.57 13.80
CA SER A 125 9.76 8.49 14.82
C SER A 125 9.66 7.84 16.19
N TYR A 126 9.40 8.68 17.17
CA TYR A 126 8.92 8.27 18.48
C TYR A 126 7.70 9.11 18.86
N SER A 127 6.75 8.52 19.57
CA SER A 127 5.50 9.16 19.99
C SER A 127 5.04 8.63 21.35
N SER A 128 4.04 9.29 21.95
CA SER A 128 3.34 8.70 23.10
C SER A 128 2.24 7.76 22.62
N ASN A 129 2.11 6.62 23.28
CA ASN A 129 1.23 5.51 22.95
C ASN A 129 0.41 5.08 24.18
N THR A 130 -0.01 6.03 25.03
CA THR A 130 -0.98 5.73 26.11
C THR A 130 -2.41 5.68 25.56
N ASP A 131 -2.71 6.60 24.64
CA ASP A 131 -3.84 6.56 23.73
C ASP A 131 -3.33 7.17 22.43
N SER A 132 -2.87 6.33 21.50
CA SER A 132 -2.18 6.78 20.28
C SER A 132 -2.94 7.87 19.51
N VAL A 133 -4.26 7.74 19.41
CA VAL A 133 -5.12 8.70 18.70
C VAL A 133 -5.11 10.06 19.40
N LYS A 134 -5.30 10.09 20.72
CA LYS A 134 -5.34 11.35 21.48
C LYS A 134 -3.95 11.97 21.65
N ASP A 135 -2.93 11.15 21.85
CA ASP A 135 -1.56 11.57 22.11
C ASP A 135 -0.93 12.22 20.87
N ILE A 136 -1.16 11.62 19.69
CA ILE A 136 -0.77 12.19 18.40
C ILE A 136 -1.48 13.52 18.16
N ASN A 137 -2.82 13.58 18.33
CA ASN A 137 -3.58 14.81 18.15
C ASN A 137 -3.16 15.93 19.12
N SER A 138 -2.68 15.55 20.32
CA SER A 138 -2.11 16.48 21.30
C SER A 138 -0.78 17.09 20.89
N GLY A 139 -0.05 16.49 19.93
CA GLY A 139 1.24 16.97 19.41
C GLY A 139 2.48 16.19 19.88
N LEU A 140 2.32 15.01 20.50
CA LEU A 140 3.43 14.22 21.05
C LEU A 140 4.07 13.31 19.98
N ILE A 141 4.90 13.91 19.13
CA ILE A 141 5.67 13.23 18.08
C ILE A 141 7.06 13.84 17.95
N GLY A 142 8.09 13.02 17.74
CA GLY A 142 9.45 13.44 17.42
C GLY A 142 10.12 12.52 16.41
N ALA A 143 11.25 12.95 15.85
CA ALA A 143 11.97 12.17 14.83
C ALA A 143 13.10 11.35 15.44
N LEU A 144 13.24 10.12 14.95
CA LEU A 144 14.33 9.21 15.27
C LEU A 144 15.06 8.87 13.97
N LEU A 145 16.35 9.18 13.91
CA LEU A 145 17.20 8.97 12.75
C LEU A 145 18.23 7.88 13.07
N VAL A 146 18.31 6.85 12.23
CA VAL A 146 19.24 5.72 12.39
C VAL A 146 20.23 5.70 11.24
N ASP A 147 21.52 5.87 11.55
CA ASP A 147 22.60 6.03 10.58
C ASP A 147 23.43 4.77 10.41
N GLY A 148 23.81 4.47 9.16
CA GLY A 148 24.70 3.34 8.84
C GLY A 148 26.19 3.65 9.02
N ASN A 149 26.65 4.77 8.44
CA ASN A 149 27.97 5.41 8.58
C ASN A 149 28.07 6.47 7.48
N ASN A 150 27.91 7.76 7.78
CA ASN A 150 28.38 8.90 6.96
C ASN A 150 27.84 10.24 7.49
N ASP A 151 28.65 11.28 7.33
CA ASP A 151 28.31 12.67 7.67
C ASP A 151 27.49 13.31 6.53
N VAL A 152 26.21 13.58 6.79
CA VAL A 152 25.29 14.17 5.80
C VAL A 152 25.33 15.69 5.92
N GLN A 153 25.53 16.38 4.79
CA GLN A 153 25.86 17.82 4.79
C GLN A 153 24.69 18.75 5.15
N GLN A 154 23.45 18.41 4.74
CA GLN A 154 22.27 19.23 5.01
C GLN A 154 21.01 18.36 5.08
N GLU A 155 20.37 18.35 6.25
CA GLU A 155 19.21 17.51 6.56
C GLU A 155 18.08 18.34 7.15
N PHE A 156 16.85 18.05 6.76
CA PHE A 156 15.64 18.64 7.35
C PHE A 156 14.63 17.56 7.67
N VAL A 157 13.98 17.68 8.84
CA VAL A 157 12.86 16.82 9.21
C VAL A 157 11.56 17.57 8.94
N MET A 158 10.67 16.97 8.16
CA MET A 158 9.35 17.51 7.84
C MET A 158 8.27 16.59 8.39
N LEU A 159 7.38 17.18 9.18
CA LEU A 159 6.18 16.53 9.67
C LEU A 159 4.99 17.06 8.88
N PHE A 160 4.36 16.17 8.12
CA PHE A 160 3.05 16.41 7.50
C PHE A 160 1.99 15.73 8.34
N ALA A 161 1.29 16.54 9.14
CA ALA A 161 0.33 16.03 10.09
C ALA A 161 -1.01 16.74 10.00
N VAL A 162 -2.08 15.96 10.10
CA VAL A 162 -3.45 16.46 10.26
C VAL A 162 -3.86 16.23 11.71
N PHE A 163 -4.00 17.32 12.47
CA PHE A 163 -4.40 17.28 13.88
C PHE A 163 -5.90 17.54 14.00
N ASP A 164 -6.62 16.54 14.49
CA ASP A 164 -8.04 16.65 14.80
C ASP A 164 -8.21 17.08 16.27
N GLU A 165 -8.45 18.37 16.49
CA GLU A 165 -8.68 18.95 17.82
C GLU A 165 -10.00 18.48 18.44
N GLY A 166 -10.94 17.94 17.65
CA GLY A 166 -12.19 17.36 18.14
C GLY A 166 -11.98 16.01 18.85
N ASN A 167 -10.95 15.26 18.45
CA ASN A 167 -10.52 14.01 19.08
C ASN A 167 -9.42 14.19 20.13
N ASN A 168 -9.03 15.43 20.42
CA ASN A 168 -8.18 15.76 21.56
C ASN A 168 -8.94 15.52 22.89
N TYR A 169 -8.24 15.34 24.02
CA TYR A 169 -8.90 15.13 25.31
C TYR A 169 -9.86 16.31 25.61
N PRO A 170 -11.14 16.06 25.97
CA PRO A 170 -12.17 17.10 25.97
C PRO A 170 -11.86 18.17 27.01
N LEU A 171 -11.51 19.36 26.55
CA LEU A 171 -11.31 20.55 27.36
C LEU A 171 -11.79 21.80 26.58
N GLY A 172 -13.11 22.01 26.58
CA GLY A 172 -13.75 23.24 26.07
C GLY A 172 -13.98 23.26 24.55
N ARG A 173 -15.17 23.73 24.13
CA ARG A 173 -15.64 23.77 22.74
C ARG A 173 -14.69 24.51 21.80
N GLY A 174 -14.38 23.85 20.68
CA GLY A 174 -13.90 24.42 19.43
C GLY A 174 -13.80 23.30 18.40
N MET A 175 -14.81 23.16 17.54
CA MET A 175 -14.84 22.18 16.46
C MET A 175 -14.29 22.87 15.22
N ASP A 176 -13.05 22.55 14.85
CA ASP A 176 -12.45 22.84 13.54
C ASP A 176 -11.31 21.83 13.32
N THR A 177 -11.38 21.04 12.25
CA THR A 177 -10.27 20.24 11.73
C THR A 177 -9.27 21.19 11.08
N VAL A 178 -8.03 21.23 11.58
CA VAL A 178 -6.98 22.08 11.00
C VAL A 178 -6.04 21.18 10.20
N LEU A 179 -6.13 21.27 8.87
CA LEU A 179 -5.05 20.80 7.98
C LEU A 179 -3.81 21.65 8.28
N THR A 180 -2.83 21.09 8.97
CA THR A 180 -1.56 21.78 9.23
C THR A 180 -0.44 21.26 8.33
N PRO A 181 -0.19 21.88 7.17
CA PRO A 181 1.17 22.01 6.70
C PRO A 181 1.78 23.16 7.51
N GLN A 182 2.02 22.93 8.82
CA GLN A 182 2.52 23.92 9.79
C GLN A 182 2.16 25.38 9.47
N CYS A 183 0.88 25.77 9.65
CA CYS A 183 0.38 27.16 9.66
C CYS A 183 1.09 28.12 8.66
N PHE A 184 0.71 28.13 7.37
CA PHE A 184 1.11 29.22 6.48
C PHE A 184 0.23 30.46 6.72
N PRO A 185 0.84 31.65 6.80
CA PRO A 185 1.18 32.35 5.58
C PRO A 185 2.68 32.73 5.54
N SER A 186 3.32 32.42 4.41
CA SER A 186 4.71 32.74 4.03
C SER A 186 5.84 32.06 4.84
N LEU A 187 6.44 31.04 4.20
CA LEU A 187 7.68 30.32 4.54
C LEU A 187 7.79 29.77 5.98
N LEU A 188 8.10 28.47 6.08
CA LEU A 188 8.89 27.96 7.21
C LEU A 188 10.09 28.90 7.42
N ALA A 189 10.03 29.74 8.46
CA ALA A 189 11.11 30.65 8.77
C ALA A 189 12.37 29.81 9.11
N GLY A 190 13.41 29.90 8.29
CA GLY A 190 14.69 29.22 8.51
C GLY A 190 15.02 28.05 7.59
N LEU A 191 14.20 27.74 6.56
CA LEU A 191 14.64 26.84 5.48
C LEU A 191 15.53 27.58 4.47
N THR A 192 16.84 27.56 4.68
CA THR A 192 17.82 28.09 3.72
C THR A 192 18.55 26.93 3.05
N LEU A 193 18.32 26.73 1.76
CA LEU A 193 18.98 25.69 0.96
C LEU A 193 20.29 26.22 0.37
N CYS A 194 21.37 25.44 0.49
CA CYS A 194 22.60 25.73 -0.21
C CYS A 194 22.51 25.24 -1.67
N LEU A 195 22.76 26.13 -2.62
CA LEU A 195 22.84 25.74 -4.03
C LEU A 195 23.98 24.72 -4.25
N LYS A 196 23.73 23.74 -5.12
CA LYS A 196 24.63 22.64 -5.52
C LYS A 196 25.06 21.70 -4.38
N LYS A 197 24.36 21.73 -3.25
CA LYS A 197 24.54 20.74 -2.18
C LYS A 197 23.36 19.79 -2.13
N GLN A 198 23.64 18.52 -1.88
CA GLN A 198 22.60 17.53 -1.67
C GLN A 198 21.91 17.78 -0.33
N VAL A 199 20.58 17.79 -0.37
CA VAL A 199 19.73 18.00 0.80
C VAL A 199 18.89 16.76 1.01
N HIS A 200 18.91 16.25 2.24
CA HIS A 200 18.11 15.12 2.68
C HIS A 200 16.87 15.60 3.43
N TRP A 201 15.72 15.12 3.00
CA TRP A 201 14.42 15.40 3.58
C TRP A 201 13.93 14.15 4.29
N HIS A 202 13.87 14.20 5.61
CA HIS A 202 13.29 13.17 6.46
C HIS A 202 11.81 13.48 6.63
N VAL A 203 10.98 12.75 5.91
CA VAL A 203 9.55 13.03 5.80
C VAL A 203 8.78 12.04 6.66
N ILE A 204 7.98 12.59 7.58
CA ILE A 204 7.11 11.86 8.49
C ILE A 204 5.67 12.30 8.17
N GLY A 205 4.88 11.36 7.65
CA GLY A 205 3.44 11.51 7.49
C GLY A 205 2.72 11.03 8.73
N LEU A 206 1.81 11.83 9.28
CA LEU A 206 1.06 11.46 10.48
C LEU A 206 -0.40 11.88 10.35
N GLY A 207 -1.32 11.02 10.76
CA GLY A 207 -2.73 11.35 10.72
C GLY A 207 -3.56 10.32 11.45
N THR A 208 -4.66 10.77 12.04
CA THR A 208 -5.69 9.88 12.58
C THR A 208 -6.81 9.63 11.56
N GLY A 209 -6.89 10.41 10.48
CA GLY A 209 -7.78 10.27 9.31
C GLY A 209 -7.16 9.44 8.15
N PRO A 210 -7.94 8.92 7.16
CA PRO A 210 -7.42 8.13 6.02
C PRO A 210 -6.82 9.05 4.95
N GLU A 211 -6.46 10.25 5.35
CA GLU A 211 -6.11 11.32 4.44
C GLU A 211 -4.75 11.02 3.82
N VAL A 212 -4.70 11.19 2.50
CA VAL A 212 -3.48 11.10 1.72
C VAL A 212 -3.04 12.49 1.30
N HIS A 213 -1.74 12.67 1.19
CA HIS A 213 -1.12 13.91 0.75
C HIS A 213 -0.17 13.63 -0.40
N SER A 214 -0.33 14.38 -1.48
CA SER A 214 0.61 14.42 -2.61
C SER A 214 1.39 15.72 -2.51
N ILE A 215 2.66 15.64 -2.10
CA ILE A 215 3.47 16.81 -1.75
C ILE A 215 4.53 17.04 -2.81
N PHE A 216 4.46 18.16 -3.51
CA PHE A 216 5.45 18.53 -4.52
C PHE A 216 6.14 19.84 -4.13
N PHE A 217 7.42 19.95 -4.44
CA PHE A 217 8.16 21.21 -4.33
C PHE A 217 8.28 21.81 -5.72
N GLU A 218 7.86 23.07 -5.84
CA GLU A 218 7.87 23.75 -7.13
C GLU A 218 9.30 23.83 -7.69
N GLY A 219 9.46 23.43 -8.95
CA GLY A 219 10.74 23.43 -9.64
C GLY A 219 11.80 22.49 -9.06
N HIS A 220 11.40 21.45 -8.31
CA HIS A 220 12.30 20.44 -7.79
C HIS A 220 11.76 19.03 -8.04
N THR A 221 12.68 18.08 -8.19
CA THR A 221 12.38 16.65 -8.18
C THR A 221 13.05 16.00 -6.97
N PHE A 222 12.50 14.87 -6.55
CA PHE A 222 13.04 14.09 -5.45
C PHE A 222 13.59 12.76 -5.97
N LEU A 223 14.62 12.28 -5.29
CA LEU A 223 15.11 10.93 -5.39
C LEU A 223 14.69 10.16 -4.13
N VAL A 224 13.85 9.15 -4.28
CA VAL A 224 13.38 8.28 -3.20
C VAL A 224 13.68 6.84 -3.58
N ARG A 225 14.45 6.11 -2.76
CA ARG A 225 14.86 4.71 -3.05
C ARG A 225 15.44 4.53 -4.46
N SER A 226 16.30 5.47 -4.88
CA SER A 226 16.89 5.51 -6.23
C SER A 226 15.92 5.77 -7.40
N HIS A 227 14.65 6.08 -7.15
CA HIS A 227 13.64 6.41 -8.16
C HIS A 227 13.33 7.91 -8.21
N ARG A 228 13.07 8.46 -9.42
CA ARG A 228 12.80 9.89 -9.63
C ARG A 228 11.31 10.21 -9.50
N VAL A 229 10.93 10.96 -8.46
CA VAL A 229 9.53 11.34 -8.19
C VAL A 229 9.32 12.86 -8.20
N SER A 230 8.16 13.33 -8.68
CA SER A 230 7.78 14.76 -8.64
C SER A 230 6.96 15.13 -7.41
N SER A 231 6.26 14.16 -6.85
CA SER A 231 5.41 14.28 -5.68
C SER A 231 5.79 13.19 -4.68
N LEU A 232 5.81 13.55 -3.40
CA LEU A 232 5.95 12.64 -2.28
C LEU A 232 4.54 12.20 -1.87
N GLU A 233 4.28 10.92 -2.06
CA GLU A 233 3.02 10.28 -1.73
C GLU A 233 3.07 9.87 -0.26
N ILE A 234 2.22 10.50 0.54
CA ILE A 234 2.22 10.36 2.00
C ILE A 234 0.83 9.94 2.45
N SER A 235 0.81 8.98 3.36
CA SER A 235 -0.36 8.47 4.07
C SER A 235 -0.02 8.44 5.57
N PRO A 236 -0.98 8.11 6.45
CA PRO A 236 -0.71 8.06 7.88
C PRO A 236 0.48 7.14 8.20
N ALA A 237 1.36 7.57 9.11
CA ALA A 237 2.56 6.85 9.51
C ALA A 237 3.51 6.46 8.35
N THR A 238 3.55 7.24 7.27
CA THR A 238 4.60 7.15 6.23
C THR A 238 5.94 7.66 6.76
N TYR A 239 7.00 6.89 6.52
CA TYR A 239 8.38 7.31 6.75
C TYR A 239 9.18 7.23 5.44
N LEU A 240 9.70 8.35 4.98
CA LEU A 240 10.46 8.44 3.74
C LEU A 240 11.69 9.32 3.92
N THR A 241 12.80 8.92 3.31
CA THR A 241 13.96 9.78 3.14
C THR A 241 14.04 10.16 1.66
N ALA A 242 13.83 11.44 1.36
CA ALA A 242 13.88 11.98 0.01
C ALA A 242 15.13 12.84 -0.17
N GLN A 243 15.77 12.78 -1.33
CA GLN A 243 16.96 13.57 -1.63
C GLN A 243 16.67 14.55 -2.75
N THR A 244 17.16 15.78 -2.63
CA THR A 244 17.12 16.76 -3.72
C THR A 244 18.46 17.46 -3.83
N MET A 245 18.80 17.92 -5.04
CA MET A 245 19.94 18.80 -5.27
C MET A 245 19.40 20.11 -5.86
N PRO A 246 19.40 21.22 -5.10
CA PRO A 246 19.00 22.50 -5.64
C PRO A 246 20.17 23.07 -6.45
N GLY A 247 20.19 22.96 -7.78
CA GLY A 247 21.24 23.64 -8.54
C GLY A 247 21.29 23.37 -10.03
N THR A 248 21.40 24.45 -10.80
CA THR A 248 21.66 24.42 -12.24
C THR A 248 23.04 23.87 -12.61
N GLU A 249 22.99 23.07 -13.68
CA GLU A 249 24.04 22.68 -14.63
C GLU A 249 25.26 21.96 -14.04
N THR A 250 25.28 20.63 -14.17
CA THR A 250 26.52 19.85 -14.39
C THR A 250 26.27 18.69 -15.36
N TYR A 251 27.05 18.68 -16.44
CA TYR A 251 27.06 17.64 -17.47
C TYR A 251 28.04 16.52 -17.08
N HIS A 252 27.58 15.27 -17.10
CA HIS A 252 28.47 14.11 -17.22
C HIS A 252 28.08 13.30 -18.47
N VAL A 253 28.96 13.32 -19.47
CA VAL A 253 28.83 12.53 -20.71
C VAL A 253 29.53 11.19 -20.49
N ILE A 254 28.75 10.12 -20.36
CA ILE A 254 29.29 8.75 -20.44
C ILE A 254 29.20 8.32 -21.90
N GLN A 255 30.35 8.22 -22.56
CA GLN A 255 30.46 7.68 -23.92
C GLN A 255 30.51 6.15 -23.89
N VAL A 256 29.51 5.48 -24.49
CA VAL A 256 29.67 4.16 -25.13
C VAL A 256 28.73 4.07 -26.36
N ARG A 257 29.18 3.34 -27.38
CA ARG A 257 28.77 3.35 -28.80
C ARG A 257 27.38 2.78 -29.14
N SER A 258 26.84 3.29 -30.26
CA SER A 258 25.83 2.75 -31.20
C SER A 258 24.45 3.45 -31.33
N PHE A 259 24.07 3.66 -32.60
CA PHE A 259 22.81 4.00 -33.34
C PHE A 259 21.61 4.72 -32.70
N ALA A 260 21.77 5.36 -31.56
CA ALA A 260 20.75 6.24 -30.99
C ALA A 260 21.09 7.73 -31.16
N LYS A 261 20.10 8.61 -30.99
CA LYS A 261 20.23 10.07 -31.14
C LYS A 261 21.45 10.62 -30.37
N GLU A 262 22.43 11.17 -31.09
CA GLU A 262 23.73 11.59 -30.51
C GLU A 262 23.73 13.02 -29.93
N SER A 263 22.86 13.90 -30.42
CA SER A 263 22.79 15.30 -29.99
C SER A 263 21.39 15.72 -29.53
N PRO A 264 21.28 16.64 -28.56
CA PRO A 264 19.99 17.18 -28.14
C PRO A 264 19.28 17.87 -29.30
N VAL A 265 17.97 17.69 -29.43
CA VAL A 265 17.15 18.35 -30.46
C VAL A 265 16.13 19.26 -29.83
N THR A 266 15.84 20.37 -30.53
CA THR A 266 14.73 21.25 -30.20
C THR A 266 13.46 20.79 -30.90
N TRP A 267 12.50 20.25 -30.16
CA TRP A 267 11.20 19.84 -30.68
C TRP A 267 10.24 21.02 -30.66
N THR A 268 9.63 21.33 -31.80
CA THR A 268 8.65 22.43 -31.90
C THR A 268 7.24 21.89 -31.93
N TYR A 269 6.39 22.36 -31.02
CA TYR A 269 4.97 22.02 -30.96
C TYR A 269 4.11 23.26 -31.09
N TYR A 270 3.06 23.17 -31.91
CA TYR A 270 2.05 24.21 -32.07
C TYR A 270 0.76 23.73 -31.38
N ILE A 271 0.42 24.31 -30.23
CA ILE A 271 -0.70 23.86 -29.40
C ILE A 271 -1.65 25.03 -29.19
N ALA A 272 -2.95 24.80 -29.37
CA ALA A 272 -3.97 25.79 -29.00
C ALA A 272 -4.95 25.25 -27.97
N ALA A 273 -5.46 26.14 -27.13
CA ALA A 273 -6.64 25.88 -26.31
C ALA A 273 -7.89 26.23 -27.12
N GLU A 274 -8.75 25.24 -27.39
CA GLU A 274 -9.96 25.39 -28.21
C GLU A 274 -11.19 24.82 -27.47
N GLU A 275 -12.33 25.50 -27.59
CA GLU A 275 -13.59 25.08 -26.99
C GLU A 275 -14.32 24.06 -27.87
N MET A 276 -14.78 22.95 -27.28
CA MET A 276 -15.49 21.88 -27.99
C MET A 276 -16.61 21.28 -27.12
N ASP A 277 -17.65 20.75 -27.76
CA ASP A 277 -18.67 19.94 -27.10
C ASP A 277 -18.13 18.50 -26.94
N TRP A 278 -17.99 18.06 -25.69
CA TRP A 278 -17.50 16.74 -25.30
C TRP A 278 -18.66 15.85 -24.86
N ASP A 279 -18.75 14.64 -25.39
CA ASP A 279 -19.72 13.63 -24.98
C ASP A 279 -19.01 12.53 -24.20
N TYR A 280 -19.32 12.40 -22.91
CA TYR A 280 -18.70 11.40 -22.04
C TYR A 280 -19.15 9.97 -22.36
N ALA A 281 -20.33 9.80 -22.97
CA ALA A 281 -20.89 8.50 -23.32
C ALA A 281 -21.51 8.54 -24.73
N PRO A 282 -20.68 8.50 -25.80
CA PRO A 282 -21.16 8.41 -27.16
C PRO A 282 -22.06 7.18 -27.39
N MET A 283 -21.76 6.06 -26.72
CA MET A 283 -22.61 4.88 -26.64
C MET A 283 -23.21 4.78 -25.23
N LYS A 284 -24.55 4.86 -25.14
CA LYS A 284 -25.25 4.76 -23.86
C LYS A 284 -25.40 3.29 -23.45
N PRO A 285 -24.95 2.89 -22.24
CA PRO A 285 -25.14 1.53 -21.75
C PRO A 285 -26.62 1.25 -21.48
N VAL A 286 -27.02 -0.01 -21.61
CA VAL A 286 -28.43 -0.45 -21.52
C VAL A 286 -28.91 -0.68 -20.07
N SER A 287 -28.01 -0.68 -19.07
CA SER A 287 -28.29 -1.36 -17.78
C SER A 287 -27.69 -0.75 -16.50
N LEU A 288 -27.17 0.49 -16.46
CA LEU A 288 -26.65 1.08 -15.21
C LEU A 288 -27.13 2.52 -14.98
N ASP A 289 -27.33 2.84 -13.69
CA ASP A 289 -28.04 3.99 -13.15
C ASP A 289 -27.98 5.25 -14.00
N SER A 290 -29.17 5.66 -14.43
CA SER A 290 -29.40 6.76 -15.35
C SER A 290 -29.12 8.15 -14.74
N LEU A 291 -28.65 8.19 -13.49
CA LEU A 291 -28.41 9.39 -12.68
C LEU A 291 -27.41 10.37 -13.32
N PHE A 292 -26.33 9.88 -13.95
CA PHE A 292 -25.25 10.72 -14.49
C PHE A 292 -25.42 11.09 -15.96
N LEU A 293 -26.17 10.28 -16.74
CA LEU A 293 -26.23 10.40 -18.19
C LEU A 293 -27.59 10.90 -18.72
N GLU A 294 -28.62 10.96 -17.87
CA GLU A 294 -29.92 11.50 -18.25
C GLU A 294 -29.89 13.02 -18.38
N ALA A 295 -30.24 13.49 -19.59
CA ALA A 295 -30.61 14.88 -19.80
C ALA A 295 -32.05 15.07 -19.32
N GLY A 296 -32.29 16.12 -18.53
CA GLY A 296 -33.60 16.40 -17.95
C GLY A 296 -33.85 17.90 -17.77
N PRO A 297 -34.98 18.29 -17.15
CA PRO A 297 -35.29 19.71 -16.91
C PRO A 297 -34.24 20.41 -16.05
N GLN A 298 -33.73 19.73 -15.04
CA GLN A 298 -32.70 20.23 -14.12
C GLN A 298 -31.38 19.46 -14.22
N ARG A 299 -31.12 18.73 -15.32
CA ARG A 299 -29.89 17.92 -15.48
C ARG A 299 -29.29 18.11 -16.86
N ILE A 300 -27.96 18.25 -16.92
CA ILE A 300 -27.23 18.51 -18.17
C ILE A 300 -27.15 17.24 -19.03
N GLY A 301 -26.90 16.08 -18.41
CA GLY A 301 -26.77 14.78 -19.10
C GLY A 301 -25.32 14.46 -19.46
N SER A 302 -25.09 13.84 -20.63
CA SER A 302 -23.76 13.32 -21.02
C SER A 302 -22.86 14.31 -21.78
N LYS A 303 -23.41 15.44 -22.26
CA LYS A 303 -22.72 16.38 -23.16
C LYS A 303 -22.41 17.69 -22.46
N TYR A 304 -21.16 18.12 -22.52
CA TYR A 304 -20.68 19.35 -21.89
C TYR A 304 -19.78 20.11 -22.85
N LYS A 305 -19.90 21.44 -22.88
CA LYS A 305 -18.90 22.30 -23.49
C LYS A 305 -17.67 22.35 -22.60
N LYS A 306 -16.52 22.08 -23.20
CA LYS A 306 -15.20 21.98 -22.55
C LYS A 306 -14.16 22.72 -23.37
N VAL A 307 -12.95 22.85 -22.84
CA VAL A 307 -11.79 23.39 -23.56
C VAL A 307 -10.67 22.35 -23.55
N LEU A 308 -10.05 22.12 -24.71
CA LEU A 308 -9.04 21.07 -24.90
C LEU A 308 -7.75 21.65 -25.49
N PHE A 309 -6.62 20.99 -25.22
CA PHE A 309 -5.37 21.24 -25.93
C PHE A 309 -5.34 20.49 -27.27
N VAL A 310 -5.23 21.23 -28.37
CA VAL A 310 -5.23 20.69 -29.73
C VAL A 310 -3.90 21.01 -30.42
N GLU A 311 -3.31 20.01 -31.10
CA GLU A 311 -2.06 20.19 -31.85
C GLU A 311 -2.32 20.59 -33.30
N TYR A 312 -1.49 21.49 -33.81
CA TYR A 312 -1.51 21.99 -35.18
C TYR A 312 -0.20 21.68 -35.90
N GLU A 313 -0.26 21.63 -37.23
CA GLU A 313 0.93 21.34 -38.05
C GLU A 313 1.92 22.51 -38.08
N ASP A 314 1.42 23.75 -37.97
CA ASP A 314 2.22 24.96 -38.13
C ASP A 314 1.74 26.14 -37.24
N ALA A 315 2.50 27.23 -37.29
CA ALA A 315 2.22 28.48 -36.57
C ALA A 315 0.95 29.22 -37.05
N THR A 316 0.31 28.78 -38.14
CA THR A 316 -0.90 29.43 -38.65
C THR A 316 -2.15 29.01 -37.89
N PHE A 317 -2.10 27.87 -37.18
CA PHE A 317 -3.21 27.29 -36.43
C PHE A 317 -4.47 27.06 -37.27
N LYS A 318 -4.31 26.75 -38.57
CA LYS A 318 -5.45 26.48 -39.47
C LYS A 318 -5.74 25.00 -39.66
N LYS A 319 -4.71 24.15 -39.72
CA LYS A 319 -4.84 22.72 -39.95
C LYS A 319 -4.45 21.94 -38.70
N ARG A 320 -5.43 21.27 -38.09
CA ARG A 320 -5.22 20.37 -36.95
C ARG A 320 -4.37 19.19 -37.41
N LYS A 321 -3.42 18.80 -36.57
CA LYS A 321 -2.63 17.59 -36.80
C LYS A 321 -3.51 16.39 -36.46
N VAL A 322 -3.71 15.50 -37.43
CA VAL A 322 -4.47 14.26 -37.21
C VAL A 322 -3.66 13.39 -36.26
N SER A 323 -4.27 13.00 -35.14
CA SER A 323 -3.66 12.08 -34.17
C SER A 323 -3.88 10.65 -34.63
N ASP A 324 -2.81 9.86 -34.73
CA ASP A 324 -2.88 8.42 -35.04
C ASP A 324 -3.48 7.60 -33.87
N GLN A 325 -3.63 8.20 -32.69
CA GLN A 325 -4.17 7.56 -31.49
C GLN A 325 -5.68 7.84 -31.36
N LEU A 326 -6.51 6.89 -31.82
CA LEU A 326 -7.98 6.93 -31.67
C LEU A 326 -8.41 6.94 -30.18
N ASP A 327 -7.61 6.33 -29.31
CA ASP A 327 -7.91 6.08 -27.89
C ASP A 327 -7.54 7.25 -26.95
N LYS A 328 -7.07 8.37 -27.51
CA LYS A 328 -6.53 9.52 -26.76
C LYS A 328 -7.59 10.28 -25.95
N GLY A 329 -8.84 10.26 -26.42
CA GLY A 329 -9.96 10.93 -25.75
C GLY A 329 -9.74 12.43 -25.56
N ILE A 330 -10.03 12.94 -24.36
CA ILE A 330 -9.97 14.37 -24.01
C ILE A 330 -8.53 14.92 -23.87
N LEU A 331 -7.53 14.05 -23.85
CA LEU A 331 -6.14 14.43 -23.59
C LEU A 331 -5.54 15.33 -24.67
N GLY A 332 -4.76 16.32 -24.24
CA GLY A 332 -3.88 17.12 -25.08
C GLY A 332 -2.81 16.28 -25.80
N PRO A 333 -2.13 16.82 -26.83
CA PRO A 333 -1.07 16.11 -27.56
C PRO A 333 0.04 15.57 -26.66
N VAL A 334 0.63 14.43 -27.04
CA VAL A 334 1.73 13.83 -26.28
C VAL A 334 3.02 14.59 -26.57
N ILE A 335 3.54 15.29 -25.56
CA ILE A 335 4.86 15.94 -25.64
C ILE A 335 5.87 14.92 -25.11
N LYS A 336 6.90 14.59 -25.90
CA LYS A 336 7.89 13.56 -25.54
C LYS A 336 9.30 13.98 -25.94
N GLY A 337 10.27 13.77 -25.06
CA GLY A 337 11.67 14.18 -25.28
C GLY A 337 12.66 13.40 -24.43
N GLU A 338 13.91 13.38 -24.88
CA GLU A 338 15.01 12.76 -24.12
C GLU A 338 15.65 13.77 -23.16
N VAL A 339 16.32 13.25 -22.14
CA VAL A 339 17.16 14.07 -21.26
C VAL A 339 18.18 14.88 -22.07
N GLY A 340 18.11 16.20 -21.96
CA GLY A 340 18.92 17.18 -22.70
C GLY A 340 18.18 17.89 -23.82
N ASP A 341 17.05 17.35 -24.31
CA ASP A 341 16.24 17.99 -25.36
C ASP A 341 15.59 19.30 -24.87
N GLU A 342 15.21 20.15 -25.83
CA GLU A 342 14.48 21.40 -25.58
C GLU A 342 13.13 21.37 -26.32
N PHE A 343 12.04 21.66 -25.61
CA PHE A 343 10.71 21.83 -26.20
C PHE A 343 10.44 23.30 -26.44
N LYS A 344 10.21 23.66 -27.71
CA LYS A 344 9.68 24.96 -28.12
C LYS A 344 8.17 24.85 -28.28
N ILE A 345 7.43 25.29 -27.27
CA ILE A 345 5.96 25.22 -27.26
C ILE A 345 5.41 26.58 -27.70
N VAL A 346 4.86 26.64 -28.91
CA VAL A 346 4.12 27.80 -29.40
C VAL A 346 2.66 27.61 -29.02
N PHE A 347 2.22 28.28 -27.96
CA PHE A 347 0.87 28.21 -27.46
C PHE A 347 0.02 29.36 -28.00
N ARG A 348 -1.20 29.06 -28.46
CA ARG A 348 -2.19 30.07 -28.85
C ARG A 348 -3.50 29.85 -28.13
N ASN A 349 -4.04 30.88 -27.52
CA ASN A 349 -5.34 30.78 -26.86
C ASN A 349 -6.46 31.13 -27.85
N LEU A 350 -7.29 30.16 -28.24
CA LEU A 350 -8.47 30.37 -29.10
C LEU A 350 -9.78 30.33 -28.31
N ALA A 351 -9.72 30.12 -26.99
CA ALA A 351 -10.87 30.07 -26.11
C ALA A 351 -11.31 31.46 -25.64
N SER A 352 -12.49 31.54 -25.03
CA SER A 352 -13.09 32.79 -24.53
C SER A 352 -12.42 33.36 -23.27
N ARG A 353 -11.59 32.57 -22.59
CA ARG A 353 -10.99 32.88 -21.29
C ARG A 353 -9.47 32.84 -21.34
N PRO A 354 -8.77 33.60 -20.47
CA PRO A 354 -7.32 33.54 -20.39
C PRO A 354 -6.85 32.20 -19.83
N TYR A 355 -6.05 31.48 -20.61
CA TYR A 355 -5.43 30.21 -20.22
C TYR A 355 -3.92 30.27 -20.45
N ASN A 356 -3.20 29.28 -19.96
CA ASN A 356 -1.79 29.07 -20.24
C ASN A 356 -1.48 27.57 -20.38
N ILE A 357 -0.21 27.25 -20.57
CA ILE A 357 0.28 25.87 -20.62
C ILE A 357 1.56 25.78 -19.82
N TYR A 358 1.58 24.90 -18.82
CA TYR A 358 2.70 24.73 -17.91
C TYR A 358 2.95 23.24 -17.62
N PRO A 359 4.21 22.77 -17.67
CA PRO A 359 4.53 21.37 -17.42
C PRO A 359 4.68 21.08 -15.93
N HIS A 360 4.26 19.90 -15.50
CA HIS A 360 4.49 19.38 -14.16
C HIS A 360 5.80 18.57 -14.11
N GLY A 361 6.66 18.85 -13.14
CA GLY A 361 7.88 18.10 -12.89
C GLY A 361 9.10 18.47 -13.74
N LEU A 362 9.08 19.62 -14.45
CA LEU A 362 10.26 20.19 -15.10
C LEU A 362 10.81 21.37 -14.29
N THR A 363 12.13 21.41 -14.13
CA THR A 363 12.84 22.46 -13.40
C THR A 363 13.19 23.68 -14.27
N SER A 364 13.52 23.50 -15.55
CA SER A 364 14.01 24.58 -16.43
C SER A 364 12.97 25.06 -17.44
N ILE A 365 12.23 26.11 -17.08
CA ILE A 365 11.19 26.73 -17.92
C ILE A 365 11.50 28.22 -18.11
N ARG A 366 11.53 28.69 -19.36
CA ARG A 366 11.84 30.09 -19.68
C ARG A 366 11.03 30.57 -20.89
N PRO A 367 10.80 31.90 -21.03
CA PRO A 367 10.24 32.43 -22.26
C PRO A 367 11.26 32.27 -23.39
N TYR A 368 10.81 31.91 -24.59
CA TYR A 368 11.72 31.74 -25.74
C TYR A 368 12.30 33.09 -26.21
N HIS A 369 11.51 34.15 -26.11
CA HIS A 369 11.95 35.52 -26.37
C HIS A 369 12.11 36.29 -25.05
N THR A 370 13.18 37.07 -24.91
CA THR A 370 13.46 37.88 -23.72
C THR A 370 12.32 38.88 -23.48
N MET A 371 11.61 38.72 -22.36
CA MET A 371 10.63 39.71 -21.92
C MET A 371 11.34 40.96 -21.38
N LYS A 372 10.76 42.15 -21.62
CA LYS A 372 11.23 43.38 -20.98
C LYS A 372 11.08 43.23 -19.46
N ALA A 373 12.09 43.67 -18.71
CA ALA A 373 12.28 43.49 -17.26
C ALA A 373 11.24 44.16 -16.33
N SER A 374 10.00 44.37 -16.79
CA SER A 374 8.97 45.12 -16.06
C SER A 374 7.91 44.26 -15.36
N GLN A 375 8.01 42.94 -15.38
CA GLN A 375 7.11 42.05 -14.62
C GLN A 375 7.94 40.99 -13.90
N ASP A 376 8.15 41.22 -12.61
CA ASP A 376 8.71 40.27 -11.63
C ASP A 376 7.66 39.18 -11.29
N LYS A 377 7.05 38.57 -12.32
CA LYS A 377 5.99 37.57 -12.22
C LYS A 377 6.51 36.24 -12.75
N ASP A 378 6.23 35.17 -12.00
CA ASP A 378 6.51 33.80 -12.42
C ASP A 378 5.78 33.48 -13.74
N LEU A 379 6.43 32.75 -14.65
CA LEU A 379 5.87 32.26 -15.91
C LEU A 379 4.59 31.46 -15.71
N LYS A 380 4.48 30.76 -14.57
CA LYS A 380 3.29 30.01 -14.17
C LYS A 380 2.05 30.89 -14.02
N ASP A 381 2.23 32.17 -13.67
CA ASP A 381 1.14 33.11 -13.38
C ASP A 381 0.84 34.05 -14.54
N ILE A 382 1.39 33.78 -15.72
CA ILE A 382 1.19 34.62 -16.92
C ILE A 382 -0.03 34.11 -17.70
N PRO A 383 -1.20 34.78 -17.59
CA PRO A 383 -2.35 34.45 -18.42
C PRO A 383 -2.10 34.85 -19.87
N ILE A 384 -2.42 33.97 -20.82
CA ILE A 384 -2.43 34.31 -22.25
C ILE A 384 -3.86 34.70 -22.63
N PRO A 385 -4.13 35.98 -22.96
CA PRO A 385 -5.46 36.42 -23.33
C PRO A 385 -6.01 35.72 -24.58
N PRO A 386 -7.34 35.66 -24.74
CA PRO A 386 -7.99 35.18 -25.95
C PRO A 386 -7.41 35.81 -27.22
N GLY A 387 -7.09 34.98 -28.22
CA GLY A 387 -6.52 35.37 -29.51
C GLY A 387 -5.00 35.59 -29.52
N GLN A 388 -4.34 35.68 -28.36
CA GLN A 388 -2.90 35.87 -28.26
C GLN A 388 -2.11 34.56 -28.31
N SER A 389 -0.82 34.67 -28.64
CA SER A 389 0.12 33.56 -28.63
C SER A 389 1.35 33.86 -27.78
N PHE A 390 1.93 32.82 -27.19
CA PHE A 390 3.12 32.88 -26.37
C PHE A 390 4.01 31.66 -26.63
N THR A 391 5.32 31.85 -26.62
CA THR A 391 6.29 30.79 -26.91
C THR A 391 7.11 30.45 -25.68
N TYR A 392 6.97 29.22 -25.19
CA TYR A 392 7.74 28.67 -24.08
C TYR A 392 8.95 27.88 -24.58
N SER A 393 10.03 27.90 -23.79
CA SER A 393 11.20 27.04 -23.92
C SER A 393 11.29 26.19 -22.66
N TRP A 394 11.03 24.89 -22.79
CA TRP A 394 11.18 23.92 -21.71
C TRP A 394 12.43 23.09 -21.99
N ARG A 395 13.36 23.01 -21.04
CA ARG A 395 14.57 22.19 -21.20
C ARG A 395 14.49 21.01 -20.26
N VAL A 396 14.73 19.81 -20.78
CA VAL A 396 14.76 18.58 -19.97
C VAL A 396 16.16 18.41 -19.41
N THR A 397 16.32 18.55 -18.11
CA THR A 397 17.61 18.36 -17.43
C THR A 397 17.83 16.90 -17.02
N THR A 398 19.04 16.55 -16.60
CA THR A 398 19.34 15.23 -16.04
C THR A 398 18.66 14.98 -14.69
N GLU A 399 18.24 16.04 -13.99
CA GLU A 399 17.55 15.98 -12.71
C GLU A 399 16.05 15.74 -12.88
N ASP A 400 15.48 16.10 -14.03
CA ASP A 400 14.08 15.83 -14.40
C ASP A 400 13.89 14.40 -14.93
N GLY A 401 14.97 13.79 -15.43
CA GLY A 401 14.95 12.53 -16.15
C GLY A 401 14.94 11.26 -15.28
N PRO A 402 14.62 10.10 -15.89
CA PRO A 402 14.69 8.81 -15.21
C PRO A 402 16.12 8.47 -14.76
N THR A 403 16.22 7.75 -13.65
CA THR A 403 17.45 7.14 -13.16
C THR A 403 17.70 5.78 -13.84
N LYS A 404 18.75 5.05 -13.41
CA LYS A 404 19.00 3.67 -13.86
C LYS A 404 18.01 2.65 -13.29
N ALA A 405 17.39 2.95 -12.16
CA ALA A 405 16.39 2.08 -11.53
C ALA A 405 14.99 2.29 -12.11
N ASP A 406 14.74 3.47 -12.69
CA ASP A 406 13.47 3.87 -13.29
C ASP A 406 13.20 3.20 -14.64
N PRO A 407 11.92 3.14 -15.07
CA PRO A 407 11.57 2.81 -16.43
C PRO A 407 12.19 3.81 -17.42
N ARG A 408 12.31 3.41 -18.68
CA ARG A 408 12.95 4.23 -19.73
C ARG A 408 12.33 5.60 -19.91
N CYS A 409 11.03 5.74 -19.66
CA CYS A 409 10.30 6.99 -19.73
C CYS A 409 9.44 7.16 -18.48
N LEU A 410 9.47 8.38 -17.92
CA LEU A 410 8.60 8.78 -16.82
C LEU A 410 7.35 9.47 -17.37
N THR A 411 6.19 9.13 -16.80
CA THR A 411 4.91 9.81 -17.09
C THR A 411 4.79 11.09 -16.25
N ARG A 412 4.65 12.22 -16.93
CA ARG A 412 4.28 13.52 -16.35
C ARG A 412 3.10 14.09 -17.12
N PHE A 413 2.65 15.27 -16.74
CA PHE A 413 1.55 15.96 -17.41
C PHE A 413 1.84 17.45 -17.52
N TYR A 414 1.08 18.14 -18.37
CA TYR A 414 1.03 19.59 -18.46
C TYR A 414 -0.42 20.03 -18.40
N TYR A 415 -0.64 21.20 -17.82
CA TYR A 415 -1.97 21.75 -17.53
C TYR A 415 -1.94 23.28 -17.60
N SER A 416 -3.09 23.93 -17.47
CA SER A 416 -3.12 25.38 -17.28
C SER A 416 -3.04 25.73 -15.80
N SER A 417 -2.07 26.55 -15.42
CA SER A 417 -1.76 26.91 -14.04
C SER A 417 -2.41 28.20 -13.54
N ILE A 418 -3.22 28.89 -14.35
CA ILE A 418 -3.89 30.15 -13.96
C ILE A 418 -4.91 29.90 -12.85
N ASN A 419 -5.78 28.91 -13.05
CA ASN A 419 -6.63 28.37 -12.00
C ASN A 419 -6.64 26.85 -12.13
N PRO A 420 -5.64 26.14 -11.56
CA PRO A 420 -5.46 24.70 -11.78
C PRO A 420 -6.74 23.91 -11.56
N VAL A 421 -7.49 24.20 -10.49
CA VAL A 421 -8.73 23.50 -10.14
C VAL A 421 -9.81 23.66 -11.20
N ARG A 422 -10.06 24.89 -11.66
CA ARG A 422 -11.11 25.17 -12.66
C ARG A 422 -10.67 24.81 -14.08
N ASP A 423 -9.41 25.04 -14.40
CA ASP A 423 -8.88 24.85 -15.75
C ASP A 423 -8.76 23.36 -16.09
N THR A 424 -8.31 22.52 -15.13
CA THR A 424 -8.31 21.06 -15.33
C THR A 424 -9.72 20.50 -15.37
N ALA A 425 -10.64 20.99 -14.52
CA ALA A 425 -12.05 20.62 -14.58
C ALA A 425 -12.69 20.96 -15.93
N SER A 426 -12.30 22.09 -16.53
CA SER A 426 -12.76 22.52 -17.85
C SER A 426 -12.20 21.69 -19.00
N GLY A 427 -11.11 20.92 -18.79
CA GLY A 427 -10.54 19.98 -19.75
C GLY A 427 -9.07 20.22 -20.15
N LEU A 428 -8.37 21.22 -19.59
CA LEU A 428 -6.99 21.55 -19.96
C LEU A 428 -5.97 20.63 -19.28
N ILE A 429 -5.77 19.45 -19.88
CA ILE A 429 -4.79 18.46 -19.42
C ILE A 429 -4.14 17.75 -20.61
N GLY A 430 -2.85 17.47 -20.52
CA GLY A 430 -2.16 16.63 -21.50
C GLY A 430 -0.93 15.92 -20.94
N PRO A 431 -0.48 14.84 -21.61
CA PRO A 431 0.61 13.99 -21.12
C PRO A 431 1.98 14.49 -21.59
N LEU A 432 2.97 14.41 -20.69
CA LEU A 432 4.38 14.73 -20.93
C LEU A 432 5.23 13.50 -20.63
N LEU A 433 6.01 13.02 -21.59
CA LEU A 433 6.89 11.86 -21.42
C LEU A 433 8.36 12.32 -21.41
N ILE A 434 9.08 11.97 -20.35
CA ILE A 434 10.50 12.28 -20.20
C ILE A 434 11.30 10.98 -20.25
N CYS A 435 12.11 10.81 -21.28
CA CYS A 435 12.79 9.55 -21.55
C CYS A 435 14.31 9.63 -21.35
N PHE A 436 14.92 8.48 -21.04
CA PHE A 436 16.37 8.34 -20.93
C PHE A 436 17.04 8.65 -22.28
N LYS A 437 18.30 9.11 -22.25
CA LYS A 437 19.06 9.30 -23.50
C LYS A 437 19.12 8.00 -24.29
N LYS A 438 19.04 8.09 -25.62
CA LYS A 438 19.13 6.94 -26.53
C LYS A 438 17.96 5.96 -26.48
N SER A 439 16.80 6.41 -26.03
CA SER A 439 15.59 5.59 -25.94
C SER A 439 14.58 5.89 -27.05
N MET A 440 14.75 7.01 -27.77
CA MET A 440 13.90 7.44 -28.88
C MET A 440 14.64 7.45 -30.22
N ASP A 441 13.90 7.11 -31.27
CA ASP A 441 14.34 7.26 -32.66
C ASP A 441 14.35 8.74 -33.09
N GLN A 442 14.84 9.01 -34.31
CA GLN A 442 14.86 10.38 -34.86
C GLN A 442 13.44 10.96 -35.10
N ARG A 443 12.40 10.12 -35.10
CA ARG A 443 10.99 10.49 -35.27
C ARG A 443 10.27 10.68 -33.91
N GLY A 444 10.97 10.44 -32.80
CA GLY A 444 10.45 10.53 -31.43
C GLY A 444 9.72 9.27 -30.95
N ASN A 445 9.75 8.14 -31.65
CA ASN A 445 9.18 6.87 -31.18
C ASN A 445 10.15 6.12 -30.28
N GLN A 446 9.62 5.40 -29.30
CA GLN A 446 10.43 4.64 -28.36
C GLN A 446 10.96 3.36 -29.03
N ILE A 447 12.28 3.15 -28.97
CA ILE A 447 12.98 2.12 -29.77
C ILE A 447 12.59 0.66 -29.41
N MET A 448 11.95 0.41 -28.26
CA MET A 448 11.60 -0.95 -27.78
C MET A 448 10.14 -1.11 -27.34
N SER A 449 9.23 -0.28 -27.85
CA SER A 449 7.80 -0.42 -27.58
C SER A 449 7.10 -0.71 -28.90
N ASP A 450 6.31 -1.79 -28.97
CA ASP A 450 5.49 -2.08 -30.16
C ASP A 450 4.31 -1.10 -30.23
N LYS A 451 3.66 -0.87 -29.07
CA LYS A 451 2.62 0.16 -28.90
C LYS A 451 2.72 0.89 -27.57
N THR A 452 2.35 2.16 -27.59
CA THR A 452 2.23 3.01 -26.40
C THR A 452 0.77 3.33 -26.15
N ARG A 453 0.33 3.18 -24.90
CA ARG A 453 -1.03 3.50 -24.46
C ARG A 453 -0.96 4.55 -23.37
N LEU A 454 -1.80 5.58 -23.49
CA LEU A 454 -1.92 6.63 -22.50
C LEU A 454 -3.31 6.58 -21.90
N VAL A 455 -3.36 6.54 -20.57
CA VAL A 455 -4.61 6.45 -19.82
C VAL A 455 -4.59 7.51 -18.73
N LEU A 456 -5.60 8.36 -18.74
CA LEU A 456 -5.87 9.34 -17.71
C LEU A 456 -7.12 8.90 -16.95
N PHE A 457 -6.94 8.60 -15.68
CA PHE A 457 -8.03 8.51 -14.72
C PHE A 457 -8.30 9.92 -14.20
N SER A 458 -9.52 10.41 -14.43
CA SER A 458 -9.90 11.76 -14.02
C SER A 458 -11.34 11.82 -13.56
N VAL A 459 -11.56 12.46 -12.43
CA VAL A 459 -12.90 12.94 -12.04
C VAL A 459 -13.01 14.39 -12.49
N PHE A 460 -13.79 14.61 -13.54
CA PHE A 460 -14.09 15.95 -14.03
C PHE A 460 -15.29 16.50 -13.26
N ASP A 461 -15.00 17.45 -12.34
CA ASP A 461 -16.04 18.19 -11.62
C ASP A 461 -16.56 19.35 -12.49
N GLU A 462 -17.61 19.09 -13.27
CA GLU A 462 -18.19 20.10 -14.16
C GLU A 462 -18.82 21.27 -13.40
N ASN A 463 -19.12 21.11 -12.10
CA ASN A 463 -19.60 22.21 -11.27
C ASN A 463 -18.53 23.29 -11.06
N ARG A 464 -17.24 22.94 -11.21
CA ARG A 464 -16.12 23.88 -11.14
C ARG A 464 -15.65 24.36 -12.50
N SER A 465 -16.18 23.80 -13.59
CA SER A 465 -15.88 24.20 -14.95
C SER A 465 -16.25 25.68 -15.18
N TRP A 466 -15.45 26.38 -15.97
CA TRP A 466 -15.77 27.75 -16.39
C TRP A 466 -17.04 27.83 -17.25
N TYR A 467 -17.43 26.70 -17.85
CA TYR A 467 -18.54 26.60 -18.79
C TYR A 467 -19.84 26.11 -18.15
N LEU A 468 -19.91 25.95 -16.83
CA LEU A 468 -21.11 25.45 -16.14
C LEU A 468 -22.37 26.23 -16.51
N GLU A 469 -22.35 27.56 -16.39
CA GLU A 469 -23.52 28.39 -16.71
C GLU A 469 -23.94 28.28 -18.18
N GLU A 470 -22.98 28.15 -19.10
CA GLU A 470 -23.26 27.96 -20.51
C GLU A 470 -23.86 26.58 -20.77
N ASN A 471 -23.34 25.55 -20.10
CA ASN A 471 -23.85 24.18 -20.20
C ASN A 471 -25.28 24.06 -19.67
N ILE A 472 -25.60 24.69 -18.54
CA ILE A 472 -26.97 24.73 -17.99
C ILE A 472 -27.92 25.38 -19.00
N ARG A 473 -27.56 26.53 -19.57
CA ARG A 473 -28.41 27.23 -20.55
C ARG A 473 -28.61 26.45 -21.85
N ARG A 474 -27.63 25.63 -22.23
CA ARG A 474 -27.59 24.99 -23.55
C ARG A 474 -28.18 23.59 -23.55
N PHE A 475 -28.06 22.85 -22.43
CA PHE A 475 -28.46 21.45 -22.33
C PHE A 475 -29.66 21.18 -21.40
N CYS A 476 -29.92 22.02 -20.39
CA CYS A 476 -31.11 21.85 -19.54
C CYS A 476 -32.35 22.46 -20.20
N THR A 477 -33.50 21.77 -20.10
CA THR A 477 -34.76 22.31 -20.66
C THR A 477 -35.40 23.36 -19.77
N ASP A 478 -35.14 23.35 -18.46
CA ASP A 478 -35.58 24.37 -17.50
C ASP A 478 -34.39 24.98 -16.73
N ALA A 479 -33.55 25.72 -17.45
CA ALA A 479 -32.35 26.34 -16.91
C ALA A 479 -32.61 27.37 -15.78
N ALA A 480 -33.83 27.92 -15.67
CA ALA A 480 -34.14 28.98 -14.70
C ALA A 480 -34.36 28.44 -13.27
N HIS A 481 -34.74 27.17 -13.13
CA HIS A 481 -35.03 26.52 -11.84
C HIS A 481 -33.94 25.54 -11.40
N VAL A 482 -32.74 25.61 -11.99
CA VAL A 482 -31.61 24.75 -11.59
C VAL A 482 -30.97 25.32 -10.33
N ASP A 483 -31.00 24.54 -9.24
CA ASP A 483 -30.24 24.85 -8.03
C ASP A 483 -28.85 24.20 -8.07
N THR A 484 -27.82 25.02 -8.18
CA THR A 484 -26.41 24.57 -8.19
C THR A 484 -25.93 24.02 -6.83
N GLN A 485 -26.66 24.29 -5.75
CA GLN A 485 -26.33 23.79 -4.41
C GLN A 485 -27.04 22.47 -4.08
N ASP A 486 -27.95 22.01 -4.94
CA ASP A 486 -28.60 20.71 -4.76
C ASP A 486 -27.57 19.57 -4.85
N PRO A 487 -27.46 18.72 -3.81
CA PRO A 487 -26.53 17.60 -3.82
C PRO A 487 -26.74 16.62 -4.98
N GLN A 488 -27.99 16.42 -5.44
CA GLN A 488 -28.25 15.52 -6.56
C GLN A 488 -27.75 16.11 -7.88
N PHE A 489 -27.97 17.40 -8.12
CA PHE A 489 -27.41 18.11 -9.26
C PHE A 489 -25.87 18.09 -9.22
N TYR A 490 -25.27 18.42 -8.08
CA TYR A 490 -23.81 18.41 -7.93
C TYR A 490 -23.24 17.02 -8.26
N ALA A 491 -23.83 15.97 -7.70
CA ALA A 491 -23.42 14.59 -7.94
C ALA A 491 -23.57 14.16 -9.40
N SER A 492 -24.62 14.58 -10.10
CA SER A 492 -24.81 14.23 -11.52
C SER A 492 -23.73 14.81 -12.45
N ASN A 493 -23.09 15.91 -12.04
CA ASN A 493 -22.07 16.62 -12.80
C ASN A 493 -20.63 16.21 -12.42
N MET A 494 -20.46 15.26 -11.51
CA MET A 494 -19.16 14.67 -11.19
C MET A 494 -18.92 13.45 -12.09
N MET A 495 -18.15 13.65 -13.16
CA MET A 495 -17.93 12.61 -14.18
C MET A 495 -16.68 11.80 -13.82
N HIS A 496 -16.86 10.52 -13.48
CA HIS A 496 -15.77 9.57 -13.21
C HIS A 496 -15.32 8.92 -14.52
N THR A 497 -14.18 9.34 -15.08
CA THR A 497 -13.81 9.02 -16.47
C THR A 497 -12.44 8.40 -16.64
N ILE A 498 -12.30 7.65 -17.74
CA ILE A 498 -11.03 7.18 -18.29
C ILE A 498 -10.85 7.82 -19.68
N ASN A 499 -9.80 8.64 -19.85
CA ASN A 499 -9.58 9.47 -21.05
C ASN A 499 -10.77 10.39 -21.42
N GLY A 500 -11.66 10.70 -20.48
CA GLY A 500 -12.88 11.46 -20.73
C GLY A 500 -14.07 10.62 -21.21
N PHE A 501 -14.01 9.28 -21.11
CA PHE A 501 -15.13 8.39 -21.38
C PHE A 501 -15.61 7.67 -20.11
N VAL A 502 -16.90 7.34 -20.06
CA VAL A 502 -17.54 6.60 -18.95
C VAL A 502 -18.15 5.28 -19.43
N PHE A 503 -18.35 4.32 -18.51
CA PHE A 503 -19.07 3.05 -18.73
C PHE A 503 -18.68 2.31 -20.03
N ASP A 504 -17.43 1.82 -20.09
CA ASP A 504 -16.91 0.95 -21.18
C ASP A 504 -16.91 1.52 -22.60
N ASN A 505 -17.04 2.85 -22.74
CA ASN A 505 -16.91 3.53 -24.03
C ASN A 505 -15.47 3.55 -24.58
N LEU A 506 -14.47 3.24 -23.76
CA LEU A 506 -13.07 3.13 -24.17
C LEU A 506 -12.70 1.65 -24.35
N GLN A 507 -12.56 1.21 -25.61
CA GLN A 507 -12.19 -0.18 -25.94
C GLN A 507 -10.86 -0.21 -26.70
N PRO A 508 -9.71 -0.14 -25.99
CA PRO A 508 -8.42 -0.20 -26.63
C PRO A 508 -8.18 -1.61 -27.19
N LYS A 509 -7.93 -1.72 -28.50
CA LYS A 509 -7.57 -3.00 -29.12
C LYS A 509 -6.09 -3.30 -28.88
N LEU A 510 -5.81 -4.43 -28.24
CA LEU A 510 -4.46 -4.94 -27.98
C LEU A 510 -4.30 -6.27 -28.73
N CYS A 511 -3.15 -6.49 -29.36
CA CYS A 511 -2.87 -7.75 -30.02
C CYS A 511 -2.00 -8.63 -29.12
N LEU A 512 -2.28 -9.94 -29.12
CA LEU A 512 -1.49 -10.94 -28.40
C LEU A 512 0.00 -10.83 -28.75
N HIS A 513 0.86 -11.02 -27.75
CA HIS A 513 2.32 -10.90 -27.82
C HIS A 513 2.90 -9.49 -28.03
N GLU A 514 2.07 -8.44 -28.16
CA GLU A 514 2.59 -7.07 -28.18
C GLU A 514 3.16 -6.68 -26.81
N VAL A 515 4.32 -6.01 -26.82
CA VAL A 515 4.85 -5.36 -25.63
C VAL A 515 4.29 -3.93 -25.56
N VAL A 516 3.46 -3.70 -24.54
CA VAL A 516 2.70 -2.46 -24.41
C VAL A 516 3.17 -1.69 -23.18
N TYR A 517 3.59 -0.44 -23.42
CA TYR A 517 3.84 0.53 -22.34
C TYR A 517 2.56 1.29 -22.05
N TRP A 518 2.16 1.28 -20.78
CA TRP A 518 1.04 2.04 -20.27
C TRP A 518 1.56 3.23 -19.47
N TYR A 519 1.24 4.42 -19.96
CA TYR A 519 1.50 5.69 -19.29
C TYR A 519 0.21 6.12 -18.60
N VAL A 520 0.19 5.96 -17.27
CA VAL A 520 -1.03 6.13 -16.48
C VAL A 520 -0.94 7.42 -15.67
N LEU A 521 -1.97 8.24 -15.75
CA LEU A 521 -2.08 9.52 -15.06
C LEU A 521 -3.32 9.53 -14.16
N SER A 522 -3.19 10.14 -12.98
CA SER A 522 -4.34 10.47 -12.13
C SER A 522 -4.35 11.98 -11.87
N VAL A 523 -5.22 12.71 -12.56
CA VAL A 523 -5.33 14.18 -12.46
C VAL A 523 -6.80 14.58 -12.55
N GLY A 524 -7.33 15.28 -11.55
CA GLY A 524 -8.72 15.73 -11.54
C GLY A 524 -9.14 16.29 -10.19
N ALA A 525 -10.47 16.32 -9.95
CA ALA A 525 -11.05 16.70 -8.67
C ALA A 525 -11.00 15.59 -7.59
N GLN A 526 -10.25 14.52 -7.87
CA GLN A 526 -10.07 13.39 -6.97
C GLN A 526 -9.31 13.84 -5.73
N THR A 527 -9.89 13.59 -4.56
CA THR A 527 -9.22 13.77 -3.26
C THR A 527 -8.47 12.53 -2.83
N ASP A 528 -8.96 11.36 -3.26
CA ASP A 528 -8.47 10.06 -2.84
C ASP A 528 -7.57 9.45 -3.93
N PHE A 529 -6.83 8.41 -3.57
CA PHE A 529 -6.04 7.61 -4.50
C PHE A 529 -6.94 6.61 -5.27
N LEU A 530 -6.44 6.09 -6.39
CA LEU A 530 -7.11 5.06 -7.19
C LEU A 530 -6.30 3.77 -7.18
N SER A 531 -6.96 2.64 -6.97
CA SER A 531 -6.38 1.31 -7.12
C SER A 531 -6.87 0.68 -8.42
N ILE A 532 -6.01 0.63 -9.43
CA ILE A 532 -6.35 0.17 -10.78
C ILE A 532 -5.76 -1.21 -11.00
N PHE A 533 -6.59 -2.16 -11.45
CA PHE A 533 -6.13 -3.49 -11.79
C PHE A 533 -6.48 -3.82 -13.24
N PHE A 534 -5.66 -4.66 -13.87
CA PHE A 534 -5.90 -5.16 -15.22
C PHE A 534 -6.37 -6.61 -15.11
N SER A 535 -7.64 -6.85 -15.44
CA SER A 535 -8.19 -8.21 -15.33
C SER A 535 -7.42 -9.20 -16.22
N GLY A 536 -7.04 -10.35 -15.64
CA GLY A 536 -6.30 -11.43 -16.30
C GLY A 536 -4.87 -11.10 -16.74
N ASN A 537 -4.35 -9.91 -16.46
CA ASN A 537 -3.00 -9.52 -16.88
C ASN A 537 -2.21 -8.92 -15.72
N THR A 538 -0.96 -9.33 -15.59
CA THR A 538 -0.01 -8.70 -14.68
C THR A 538 0.82 -7.66 -15.42
N PHE A 539 1.21 -6.61 -14.72
CA PHE A 539 2.13 -5.61 -15.25
C PHE A 539 3.38 -5.55 -14.39
N LYS A 540 4.46 -5.01 -14.93
CA LYS A 540 5.70 -4.84 -14.20
C LYS A 540 5.92 -3.36 -13.87
N ARG A 541 6.14 -3.07 -12.58
CA ARG A 541 6.47 -1.76 -12.01
C ARG A 541 7.75 -1.90 -11.19
N ASN A 542 8.70 -0.97 -11.34
CA ASN A 542 9.98 -0.99 -10.60
C ASN A 542 10.69 -2.37 -10.59
N MET A 543 10.64 -3.07 -11.73
CA MET A 543 11.20 -4.42 -11.91
C MET A 543 10.51 -5.56 -11.14
N VAL A 544 9.33 -5.33 -10.58
CA VAL A 544 8.49 -6.33 -9.91
C VAL A 544 7.16 -6.47 -10.64
N PHE A 545 6.61 -7.69 -10.72
CA PHE A 545 5.27 -7.92 -11.27
C PHE A 545 4.19 -7.64 -10.22
N GLU A 546 3.17 -6.88 -10.58
CA GLU A 546 2.05 -6.50 -9.72
C GLU A 546 0.73 -6.68 -10.50
N ASP A 547 -0.39 -6.79 -9.78
CA ASP A 547 -1.76 -6.85 -10.35
C ASP A 547 -2.53 -5.55 -10.16
N VAL A 548 -2.26 -4.80 -9.08
CA VAL A 548 -2.94 -3.55 -8.74
C VAL A 548 -1.95 -2.38 -8.65
N LEU A 549 -2.24 -1.32 -9.41
CA LEU A 549 -1.49 -0.07 -9.45
C LEU A 549 -2.22 0.97 -8.59
N THR A 550 -1.57 1.42 -7.50
CA THR A 550 -2.06 2.55 -6.71
C THR A 550 -1.59 3.87 -7.33
N LEU A 551 -2.51 4.79 -7.63
CA LEU A 551 -2.24 6.13 -8.15
C LEU A 551 -2.73 7.21 -7.20
N PHE A 552 -1.83 8.10 -6.81
CA PHE A 552 -2.17 9.27 -6.01
C PHE A 552 -2.70 10.41 -6.90
N PRO A 553 -3.48 11.34 -6.32
CA PRO A 553 -3.90 12.52 -7.05
C PRO A 553 -2.70 13.35 -7.50
N PHE A 554 -2.77 13.83 -8.74
CA PHE A 554 -1.70 14.57 -9.43
C PHE A 554 -0.40 13.78 -9.59
N SER A 555 -0.47 12.45 -9.68
CA SER A 555 0.68 11.57 -9.96
C SER A 555 0.60 10.90 -11.32
N GLY A 556 1.74 10.39 -11.77
CA GLY A 556 1.90 9.73 -13.07
C GLY A 556 2.86 8.57 -12.95
N GLU A 557 2.44 7.40 -13.44
CA GLU A 557 3.17 6.14 -13.36
C GLU A 557 3.38 5.55 -14.75
N THR A 558 4.47 4.80 -14.90
CA THR A 558 4.76 4.06 -16.12
C THR A 558 4.81 2.58 -15.77
N VAL A 559 3.92 1.79 -16.36
CA VAL A 559 3.93 0.34 -16.21
C VAL A 559 4.10 -0.31 -17.58
N PHE A 560 4.70 -1.49 -17.60
CA PHE A 560 4.80 -2.26 -18.84
C PHE A 560 4.13 -3.61 -18.68
N MET A 561 3.47 -4.04 -19.75
CA MET A 561 2.74 -5.30 -19.79
C MET A 561 3.19 -6.07 -21.03
N LYS A 562 3.36 -7.38 -20.86
CA LYS A 562 3.52 -8.32 -21.96
C LYS A 562 2.29 -9.20 -21.96
N GLN A 563 1.52 -9.17 -23.03
CA GLN A 563 0.32 -10.01 -23.13
C GLN A 563 0.76 -11.49 -23.20
N ALA A 564 0.25 -12.30 -22.28
CA ALA A 564 0.62 -13.71 -22.14
C ALA A 564 -0.10 -14.60 -23.17
N MET A 565 0.44 -15.79 -23.41
CA MET A 565 -0.05 -16.74 -24.41
C MET A 565 -1.51 -17.16 -24.17
N GLU A 566 -2.30 -17.11 -25.25
CA GLU A 566 -3.46 -17.95 -25.49
C GLU A 566 -3.00 -19.30 -26.08
N ASP A 567 -3.84 -20.31 -25.95
CA ASP A 567 -3.74 -21.71 -26.43
C ASP A 567 -2.90 -22.71 -25.63
N PHE A 568 -3.60 -23.50 -24.80
CA PHE A 568 -3.35 -24.95 -24.71
C PHE A 568 -4.68 -25.69 -24.44
N ASP A 569 -5.19 -26.33 -25.49
CA ASP A 569 -6.30 -27.27 -25.43
C ASP A 569 -5.81 -28.61 -24.88
N ILE A 570 -6.26 -28.97 -23.67
CA ILE A 570 -6.00 -30.31 -23.09
C ILE A 570 -6.90 -31.38 -23.74
N TYR A 571 -7.84 -31.00 -24.61
CA TYR A 571 -8.76 -31.92 -25.30
C TYR A 571 -8.67 -31.88 -26.83
N GLY A 572 -7.56 -31.39 -27.39
CA GLY A 572 -7.21 -31.63 -28.79
C GLY A 572 -6.40 -32.91 -28.90
N GLU A 573 -6.95 -33.95 -29.52
CA GLU A 573 -6.18 -35.08 -30.04
C GLU A 573 -5.24 -34.59 -31.16
N GLU A 574 -4.16 -33.88 -30.84
CA GLU A 574 -3.06 -33.64 -31.79
C GLU A 574 -1.73 -33.39 -31.06
N ASN A 575 -0.95 -34.47 -30.96
CA ASN A 575 0.50 -34.57 -30.75
C ASN A 575 1.27 -33.32 -30.28
N HIS A 576 1.26 -33.05 -28.98
CA HIS A 576 2.40 -32.42 -28.29
C HIS A 576 3.20 -33.50 -27.53
N ASP A 577 4.53 -33.49 -27.69
CA ASP A 577 5.45 -34.43 -27.04
C ASP A 577 5.23 -34.39 -25.51
N PRO A 578 4.86 -35.50 -24.82
CA PRO A 578 4.63 -35.55 -23.38
C PRO A 578 5.85 -35.23 -22.49
N ARG A 579 6.95 -34.75 -23.11
CA ARG A 579 8.25 -34.49 -22.50
C ARG A 579 8.54 -33.00 -22.24
N SER A 580 7.64 -32.08 -22.61
CA SER A 580 7.84 -30.63 -22.34
C SER A 580 7.24 -30.16 -21.02
N PHE A 581 6.25 -30.85 -20.45
CA PHE A 581 5.66 -30.48 -19.16
C PHE A 581 6.49 -31.05 -18.00
N GLN A 582 7.13 -30.16 -17.24
CA GLN A 582 7.97 -30.53 -16.10
C GLN A 582 7.37 -30.18 -14.72
N GLY A 583 6.19 -29.57 -14.68
CA GLY A 583 5.51 -29.16 -13.45
C GLY A 583 4.65 -30.26 -12.81
N GLU A 584 4.22 -30.06 -11.58
CA GLU A 584 3.26 -30.92 -10.89
C GLU A 584 1.83 -30.36 -11.01
N ILE A 585 0.82 -31.24 -11.08
CA ILE A 585 -0.58 -30.82 -10.99
C ILE A 585 -0.97 -30.74 -9.52
N ARG A 586 -1.31 -29.54 -9.04
CA ARG A 586 -1.73 -29.30 -7.66
C ARG A 586 -3.23 -29.12 -7.58
N GLN A 587 -3.89 -30.15 -7.06
CA GLN A 587 -5.34 -30.17 -6.88
C GLN A 587 -5.76 -29.68 -5.49
N TYR A 588 -6.80 -28.82 -5.47
CA TYR A 588 -7.45 -28.28 -4.28
C TYR A 588 -8.98 -28.41 -4.39
N PHE A 589 -9.64 -28.77 -3.29
CA PHE A 589 -11.11 -28.83 -3.21
C PHE A 589 -11.59 -27.74 -2.27
N ILE A 590 -12.26 -26.72 -2.81
CA ILE A 590 -12.65 -25.52 -2.07
C ILE A 590 -14.16 -25.32 -2.20
N ALA A 591 -14.83 -24.94 -1.13
CA ALA A 591 -16.24 -24.54 -1.20
C ALA A 591 -16.48 -23.19 -0.53
N ALA A 592 -17.44 -22.44 -1.08
CA ALA A 592 -18.02 -21.29 -0.41
C ALA A 592 -19.10 -21.76 0.55
N VAL A 593 -18.92 -21.52 1.85
CA VAL A 593 -19.83 -21.97 2.91
C VAL A 593 -20.27 -20.81 3.77
N GLU A 594 -21.55 -20.81 4.14
CA GLU A 594 -22.11 -19.81 5.04
C GLU A 594 -21.85 -20.19 6.49
N VAL A 595 -21.31 -19.25 7.26
CA VAL A 595 -20.92 -19.44 8.65
C VAL A 595 -21.45 -18.31 9.52
N MET A 596 -21.66 -18.62 10.79
CA MET A 596 -21.87 -17.61 11.82
C MET A 596 -20.51 -17.13 12.31
N TRP A 597 -20.26 -15.84 12.18
CA TRP A 597 -18.99 -15.21 12.50
C TRP A 597 -19.11 -14.25 13.68
N GLU A 598 -18.16 -14.36 14.60
CA GLU A 598 -17.99 -13.46 15.75
C GLU A 598 -16.67 -12.72 15.60
N TYR A 599 -16.72 -11.40 15.46
CA TYR A 599 -15.52 -10.57 15.36
C TYR A 599 -14.78 -10.44 16.69
N GLU A 600 -15.49 -10.48 17.82
CA GLU A 600 -14.94 -10.35 19.18
C GLU A 600 -15.21 -11.63 19.96
N ASN A 601 -14.16 -12.40 20.24
CA ASN A 601 -14.27 -13.65 21.00
C ASN A 601 -14.29 -13.33 22.51
N GLN A 602 -15.18 -13.96 23.29
CA GLN A 602 -15.37 -13.64 24.71
C GLN A 602 -14.11 -13.92 25.55
N ARG A 603 -13.38 -12.88 25.97
CA ARG A 603 -12.52 -12.92 27.16
C ARG A 603 -13.14 -12.09 28.29
N PRO A 604 -13.25 -12.61 29.53
CA PRO A 604 -13.99 -11.96 30.61
C PRO A 604 -13.08 -11.07 31.46
N HIS A 605 -12.57 -9.95 30.94
CA HIS A 605 -12.08 -8.85 31.80
C HIS A 605 -11.82 -7.55 31.00
N ARG A 606 -12.89 -6.89 30.52
CA ARG A 606 -12.82 -5.48 30.13
C ARG A 606 -13.64 -4.62 31.10
N ASP A 607 -13.03 -3.51 31.52
CA ASP A 607 -13.61 -2.53 32.43
C ASP A 607 -14.93 -1.96 31.85
N PRO A 608 -16.06 -1.91 32.58
CA PRO A 608 -17.40 -1.67 32.01
C PRO A 608 -17.64 -0.28 31.42
N ARG A 609 -16.62 0.61 31.43
CA ARG A 609 -16.80 2.05 31.19
C ARG A 609 -16.37 2.53 29.79
N SER A 610 -15.83 1.68 28.91
CA SER A 610 -15.16 2.16 27.67
C SER A 610 -15.69 1.66 26.31
N SER A 611 -16.75 0.84 26.22
CA SER A 611 -17.25 0.43 24.90
C SER A 611 -18.77 0.54 24.82
N ARG A 612 -19.28 1.35 23.87
CA ARG A 612 -20.66 1.24 23.41
C ARG A 612 -20.80 -0.17 22.86
N ARG A 613 -21.55 -1.04 23.55
CA ARG A 613 -21.80 -2.42 23.09
C ARG A 613 -22.29 -2.37 21.65
N LYS A 614 -21.54 -3.00 20.74
CA LYS A 614 -21.99 -3.23 19.37
C LYS A 614 -23.36 -3.92 19.42
N PRO A 615 -24.30 -3.57 18.53
CA PRO A 615 -25.69 -4.02 18.66
C PRO A 615 -25.83 -5.54 18.51
N PHE A 616 -24.96 -6.18 17.72
CA PHE A 616 -25.02 -7.59 17.40
C PHE A 616 -23.69 -8.29 17.73
N GLN A 617 -23.79 -9.51 18.27
CA GLN A 617 -22.63 -10.35 18.61
C GLN A 617 -22.20 -11.26 17.45
N GLN A 618 -23.15 -11.71 16.63
CA GLN A 618 -22.92 -12.67 15.54
C GLN A 618 -23.48 -12.17 14.22
N TYR A 619 -22.71 -12.37 13.15
CA TYR A 619 -23.07 -12.04 11.77
C TYR A 619 -23.00 -13.30 10.90
N ARG A 620 -23.98 -13.51 10.03
CA ARG A 620 -23.93 -14.52 8.98
C ARG A 620 -23.00 -13.99 7.89
N LYS A 621 -22.02 -14.80 7.52
CA LYS A 621 -20.98 -14.51 6.52
C LYS A 621 -20.80 -15.70 5.61
N VAL A 622 -20.06 -15.55 4.53
CA VAL A 622 -19.68 -16.64 3.62
C VAL A 622 -18.17 -16.65 3.43
N VAL A 623 -17.56 -17.82 3.54
CA VAL A 623 -16.10 -18.00 3.57
C VAL A 623 -15.67 -19.17 2.71
N PHE A 624 -14.43 -19.12 2.20
CA PHE A 624 -13.82 -20.27 1.52
C PHE A 624 -13.28 -21.29 2.53
N ARG A 625 -13.63 -22.56 2.34
CA ARG A 625 -13.10 -23.69 3.14
C ARG A 625 -12.57 -24.80 2.26
N GLU A 626 -11.49 -25.43 2.71
CA GLU A 626 -10.88 -26.56 2.04
C GLU A 626 -11.53 -27.88 2.49
N TYR A 627 -11.59 -28.84 1.56
CA TYR A 627 -12.12 -30.18 1.75
C TYR A 627 -11.08 -31.22 1.31
N MET A 628 -11.19 -32.44 1.85
CA MET A 628 -10.22 -33.50 1.51
C MET A 628 -10.37 -34.02 0.09
N ASP A 629 -11.59 -34.05 -0.46
CA ASP A 629 -11.93 -34.67 -1.74
C ASP A 629 -13.11 -33.97 -2.44
N ASP A 630 -13.45 -34.45 -3.64
CA ASP A 630 -14.56 -33.95 -4.46
C ASP A 630 -15.95 -34.35 -3.94
N SER A 631 -16.02 -35.09 -2.84
CA SER A 631 -17.30 -35.40 -2.17
C SER A 631 -17.83 -34.20 -1.38
N PHE A 632 -16.95 -33.28 -0.98
CA PHE A 632 -17.27 -32.12 -0.12
C PHE A 632 -17.99 -32.48 1.19
N THR A 633 -17.73 -33.68 1.72
CA THR A 633 -18.35 -34.16 2.96
C THR A 633 -17.52 -33.84 4.21
N GLN A 634 -16.19 -33.94 4.10
CA GLN A 634 -15.26 -33.73 5.22
C GLN A 634 -14.41 -32.46 5.01
N PRO A 635 -14.66 -31.39 5.80
CA PRO A 635 -13.83 -30.20 5.74
C PRO A 635 -12.43 -30.48 6.31
N LEU A 636 -11.41 -29.88 5.71
CA LEU A 636 -10.04 -29.97 6.21
C LEU A 636 -9.91 -29.11 7.47
N MET A 637 -9.64 -29.74 8.60
CA MET A 637 -9.45 -29.04 9.87
C MET A 637 -8.14 -28.25 9.83
N ARG A 638 -8.21 -26.96 10.18
CA ARG A 638 -7.02 -26.11 10.31
C ARG A 638 -6.18 -26.57 11.49
N GLY A 639 -4.88 -26.71 11.27
CA GLY A 639 -3.90 -26.95 12.32
C GLY A 639 -3.45 -25.66 13.00
N GLU A 640 -2.56 -25.80 13.99
CA GLU A 640 -1.97 -24.68 14.74
C GLU A 640 -1.30 -23.64 13.84
N LEU A 641 -0.73 -24.07 12.71
CA LEU A 641 -0.03 -23.20 11.76
C LEU A 641 -0.94 -22.39 10.84
N ASP A 642 -2.23 -22.78 10.73
CA ASP A 642 -3.21 -22.10 9.87
C ASP A 642 -4.33 -21.46 10.71
N GLU A 643 -4.22 -21.49 12.04
CA GLU A 643 -5.21 -20.96 12.97
C GLU A 643 -5.41 -19.44 12.78
N HIS A 644 -4.33 -18.72 12.44
CA HIS A 644 -4.35 -17.28 12.20
C HIS A 644 -5.16 -16.86 10.97
N LEU A 645 -5.50 -17.77 10.04
CA LEU A 645 -6.19 -17.40 8.80
C LEU A 645 -7.58 -16.81 9.05
N GLY A 646 -8.25 -17.18 10.15
CA GLY A 646 -9.56 -16.60 10.49
C GLY A 646 -10.58 -16.69 9.36
N ILE A 647 -11.06 -15.54 8.88
CA ILE A 647 -12.03 -15.43 7.78
C ILE A 647 -11.44 -15.76 6.41
N LEU A 648 -10.11 -15.64 6.24
CA LEU A 648 -9.44 -15.94 4.98
C LEU A 648 -9.70 -17.38 4.56
N GLY A 649 -9.73 -17.63 3.26
CA GLY A 649 -9.70 -18.96 2.68
C GLY A 649 -8.40 -19.72 2.97
N PRO A 650 -8.33 -21.01 2.61
CA PRO A 650 -7.12 -21.82 2.73
C PRO A 650 -5.95 -21.28 1.89
N TYR A 651 -4.73 -21.65 2.25
CA TYR A 651 -3.56 -21.40 1.41
C TYR A 651 -3.58 -22.27 0.17
N ILE A 652 -3.58 -21.64 -1.01
CA ILE A 652 -3.30 -22.34 -2.26
C ILE A 652 -1.83 -22.12 -2.57
N ARG A 653 -1.03 -23.18 -2.66
CA ARG A 653 0.42 -23.09 -2.92
C ARG A 653 0.80 -23.75 -4.24
N ALA A 654 1.68 -23.13 -5.01
CA ALA A 654 2.23 -23.71 -6.23
C ALA A 654 3.64 -23.21 -6.52
N GLU A 655 4.40 -23.96 -7.31
CA GLU A 655 5.67 -23.52 -7.88
C GLU A 655 5.47 -23.01 -9.31
N VAL A 656 6.45 -22.29 -9.83
CA VAL A 656 6.47 -21.93 -11.26
C VAL A 656 6.42 -23.18 -12.14
N GLU A 657 5.68 -23.12 -13.25
CA GLU A 657 5.40 -24.23 -14.19
C GLU A 657 4.43 -25.30 -13.66
N ASP A 658 3.97 -25.22 -12.40
CA ASP A 658 2.91 -26.09 -11.91
C ASP A 658 1.54 -25.74 -12.52
N VAL A 659 0.62 -26.70 -12.53
CA VAL A 659 -0.78 -26.47 -12.89
C VAL A 659 -1.64 -26.50 -11.64
N ILE A 660 -2.35 -25.41 -11.37
CA ILE A 660 -3.27 -25.31 -10.24
C ILE A 660 -4.65 -25.74 -10.73
N MET A 661 -5.23 -26.73 -10.06
CA MET A 661 -6.58 -27.21 -10.33
C MET A 661 -7.45 -27.02 -9.08
N VAL A 662 -8.33 -26.02 -9.12
CA VAL A 662 -9.29 -25.75 -8.04
C VAL A 662 -10.65 -26.30 -8.44
N THR A 663 -11.10 -27.33 -7.71
CA THR A 663 -12.47 -27.80 -7.78
C THR A 663 -13.31 -26.99 -6.79
N PHE A 664 -14.12 -26.08 -7.29
CA PHE A 664 -14.91 -25.16 -6.48
C PHE A 664 -16.38 -25.57 -6.43
N LYS A 665 -16.93 -25.71 -5.23
CA LYS A 665 -18.37 -25.96 -5.02
C LYS A 665 -19.03 -24.78 -4.31
N ASN A 666 -20.13 -24.30 -4.85
CA ASN A 666 -20.90 -23.27 -4.16
C ASN A 666 -21.94 -23.92 -3.23
N LEU A 667 -21.67 -23.94 -1.92
CA LEU A 667 -22.61 -24.45 -0.90
C LEU A 667 -23.43 -23.31 -0.25
N ALA A 668 -23.28 -22.08 -0.71
CA ALA A 668 -24.00 -20.93 -0.21
C ALA A 668 -25.37 -20.77 -0.92
N SER A 669 -26.19 -19.85 -0.42
CA SER A 669 -27.54 -19.57 -0.93
C SER A 669 -27.57 -18.69 -2.19
N ARG A 670 -26.43 -18.11 -2.59
CA ARG A 670 -26.30 -17.12 -3.66
C ARG A 670 -25.22 -17.52 -4.67
N PRO A 671 -25.31 -17.08 -5.93
CA PRO A 671 -24.26 -17.33 -6.91
C PRO A 671 -22.97 -16.61 -6.51
N PHE A 672 -21.87 -17.36 -6.51
CA PHE A 672 -20.53 -16.85 -6.25
C PHE A 672 -19.57 -17.42 -7.29
N SER A 673 -18.40 -16.81 -7.44
CA SER A 673 -17.35 -17.32 -8.31
C SER A 673 -16.05 -17.51 -7.54
N PHE A 674 -15.09 -18.16 -8.19
CA PHE A 674 -13.72 -18.25 -7.71
C PHE A 674 -12.81 -17.63 -8.77
N HIS A 675 -12.28 -16.45 -8.47
CA HIS A 675 -11.44 -15.69 -9.38
C HIS A 675 -10.09 -15.37 -8.74
N SER A 676 -9.03 -15.46 -9.54
CA SER A 676 -7.69 -14.97 -9.19
C SER A 676 -7.15 -14.19 -10.37
N THR A 677 -6.39 -13.13 -10.11
CA THR A 677 -5.73 -12.32 -11.14
C THR A 677 -4.75 -13.13 -12.01
N LEU A 678 -4.38 -14.33 -11.56
CA LEU A 678 -3.52 -15.27 -12.29
C LEU A 678 -4.27 -16.15 -13.29
N GLN A 679 -5.61 -16.17 -13.26
CA GLN A 679 -6.40 -16.96 -14.19
C GLN A 679 -6.37 -16.29 -15.57
N SER A 680 -5.80 -16.97 -16.56
CA SER A 680 -5.98 -16.62 -17.96
C SER A 680 -7.39 -17.03 -18.39
N TYR A 681 -8.15 -16.10 -19.00
CA TYR A 681 -9.44 -16.42 -19.62
C TYR A 681 -9.24 -17.51 -20.67
N LYS A 682 -9.78 -18.72 -20.44
CA LYS A 682 -9.99 -19.69 -21.50
C LYS A 682 -11.35 -19.42 -22.12
N GLU A 683 -11.38 -19.01 -23.38
CA GLU A 683 -12.60 -18.97 -24.17
C GLU A 683 -13.00 -20.42 -24.47
N THR A 684 -13.62 -21.11 -23.51
CA THR A 684 -14.27 -22.38 -23.80
C THR A 684 -15.45 -22.09 -24.74
N GLN A 685 -15.32 -22.54 -26.00
CA GLN A 685 -16.31 -22.39 -27.05
C GLN A 685 -17.72 -22.68 -26.52
N GLY A 686 -18.54 -21.64 -26.36
CA GLY A 686 -19.96 -21.76 -26.02
C GLY A 686 -20.49 -20.95 -24.83
N ALA A 687 -19.66 -20.23 -24.08
CA ALA A 687 -20.16 -19.32 -23.02
C ALA A 687 -20.35 -17.89 -23.56
N THR A 688 -21.60 -17.44 -23.59
CA THR A 688 -21.97 -16.03 -23.81
C THR A 688 -21.42 -15.18 -22.65
N GLN A 689 -21.01 -13.93 -22.95
CA GLN A 689 -20.47 -12.91 -22.04
C GLN A 689 -20.95 -13.05 -20.57
N GLY A 690 -20.02 -13.44 -19.68
CA GLY A 690 -20.27 -13.60 -18.23
C GLY A 690 -19.47 -14.76 -17.63
N GLY A 691 -18.17 -14.58 -17.42
CA GLY A 691 -17.28 -15.65 -16.96
C GLY A 691 -17.64 -16.23 -15.58
N GLU A 692 -17.86 -17.55 -15.55
CA GLU A 692 -17.67 -18.45 -14.39
C GLU A 692 -18.44 -18.15 -13.09
N VAL A 693 -19.68 -17.67 -13.20
CA VAL A 693 -20.60 -17.61 -12.05
C VAL A 693 -21.11 -19.01 -11.72
N VAL A 694 -20.86 -19.51 -10.50
CA VAL A 694 -21.30 -20.85 -10.05
C VAL A 694 -22.58 -20.73 -9.23
N GLN A 695 -23.66 -21.36 -9.71
CA GLN A 695 -24.94 -21.31 -9.02
C GLN A 695 -24.90 -22.11 -7.71
N PRO A 696 -25.78 -21.81 -6.73
CA PRO A 696 -25.92 -22.59 -5.51
C PRO A 696 -26.08 -24.10 -5.76
N GLY A 697 -25.25 -24.91 -5.11
CA GLY A 697 -25.22 -26.37 -5.24
C GLY A 697 -24.41 -26.91 -6.42
N GLU A 698 -24.04 -26.06 -7.37
CA GLU A 698 -23.21 -26.43 -8.51
C GLU A 698 -21.72 -26.45 -8.16
N LEU A 699 -20.96 -27.11 -9.02
CA LEU A 699 -19.52 -27.24 -8.91
C LEU A 699 -18.88 -26.91 -10.26
N TRP A 700 -17.80 -26.14 -10.21
CA TRP A 700 -16.99 -25.77 -11.37
C TRP A 700 -15.52 -26.11 -11.12
N LYS A 701 -14.79 -26.41 -12.18
CA LYS A 701 -13.36 -26.75 -12.11
C LYS A 701 -12.56 -25.69 -12.83
N TYR A 702 -11.73 -24.98 -12.08
CA TYR A 702 -10.82 -23.96 -12.57
C TYR A 702 -9.43 -24.57 -12.72
N THR A 703 -8.83 -24.44 -13.91
CA THR A 703 -7.49 -24.97 -14.19
C THR A 703 -6.67 -23.94 -14.94
N TRP A 704 -5.53 -23.55 -14.37
CA TRP A 704 -4.58 -22.64 -15.00
C TRP A 704 -3.13 -23.03 -14.68
N GLU A 705 -2.21 -22.64 -15.56
CA GLU A 705 -0.78 -22.87 -15.41
C GLU A 705 -0.12 -21.66 -14.72
N VAL A 706 0.84 -21.93 -13.85
CA VAL A 706 1.64 -20.90 -13.19
C VAL A 706 2.75 -20.43 -14.11
N LEU A 707 2.48 -19.34 -14.83
CA LEU A 707 3.44 -18.74 -15.75
C LEU A 707 4.66 -18.12 -15.02
N PRO A 708 5.86 -18.09 -15.63
CA PRO A 708 7.04 -17.46 -15.02
C PRO A 708 6.89 -15.98 -14.67
N GLN A 709 5.96 -15.26 -15.32
CA GLN A 709 5.65 -13.86 -15.04
C GLN A 709 4.91 -13.64 -13.70
N VAL A 710 4.22 -14.68 -13.19
CA VAL A 710 3.48 -14.61 -11.93
C VAL A 710 4.30 -15.13 -10.74
N ALA A 711 5.44 -15.75 -11.05
CA ALA A 711 6.43 -16.19 -10.07
C ALA A 711 7.27 -15.00 -9.57
N PRO A 712 7.87 -15.10 -8.37
CA PRO A 712 8.79 -14.09 -7.90
C PRO A 712 9.96 -13.92 -8.88
N THR A 713 10.46 -12.70 -9.04
CA THR A 713 11.71 -12.47 -9.79
C THR A 713 12.94 -12.95 -8.98
N THR A 714 14.12 -12.95 -9.60
CA THR A 714 15.38 -13.31 -8.93
C THR A 714 15.82 -12.34 -7.83
N GLN A 715 15.25 -11.12 -7.81
CA GLN A 715 15.52 -10.10 -6.79
C GLN A 715 14.51 -10.16 -5.64
N GLU A 716 13.34 -10.75 -5.87
CA GLU A 716 12.29 -10.97 -4.88
C GLU A 716 12.62 -12.15 -3.95
N PHE A 717 11.72 -12.41 -3.00
CA PHE A 717 11.82 -13.56 -2.09
C PHE A 717 11.41 -14.87 -2.77
N ASP A 718 11.71 -16.01 -2.13
CA ASP A 718 11.45 -17.35 -2.66
C ASP A 718 9.98 -17.59 -3.07
N CYS A 719 9.04 -16.91 -2.40
CA CYS A 719 7.61 -17.02 -2.64
C CYS A 719 6.93 -15.64 -2.65
N LYS A 720 5.95 -15.52 -3.53
CA LYS A 720 5.10 -14.36 -3.79
C LYS A 720 3.64 -14.72 -3.50
N ALA A 721 2.85 -13.81 -2.96
CA ALA A 721 1.42 -14.06 -2.75
C ALA A 721 0.57 -13.41 -3.84
N TRP A 722 -0.66 -13.86 -3.97
CA TRP A 722 -1.72 -13.35 -4.83
C TRP A 722 -3.04 -13.52 -4.07
N ALA A 723 -4.04 -12.70 -4.35
CA ALA A 723 -5.34 -12.85 -3.72
C ALA A 723 -6.28 -13.61 -4.66
N TYR A 724 -7.13 -14.46 -4.10
CA TYR A 724 -8.30 -14.98 -4.80
C TYR A 724 -9.57 -14.54 -4.07
N PHE A 725 -10.62 -14.26 -4.83
CA PHE A 725 -11.88 -13.67 -4.37
C PHE A 725 -13.02 -14.04 -5.32
N SER A 726 -14.26 -13.66 -4.99
CA SER A 726 -15.40 -13.79 -5.91
C SER A 726 -15.54 -12.53 -6.76
N SER A 727 -15.77 -12.72 -8.06
CA SER A 727 -15.90 -11.67 -9.09
C SER A 727 -17.33 -11.33 -9.47
N VAL A 728 -18.34 -11.92 -8.82
CA VAL A 728 -19.76 -11.64 -9.11
C VAL A 728 -20.12 -10.21 -8.72
N ASP A 729 -19.82 -9.82 -7.48
CA ASP A 729 -19.88 -8.44 -7.00
C ASP A 729 -18.67 -8.20 -6.08
N LEU A 730 -17.63 -7.57 -6.65
CA LEU A 730 -16.33 -7.42 -5.98
C LEU A 730 -16.44 -6.75 -4.59
N GLU A 731 -17.38 -5.82 -4.42
CA GLU A 731 -17.54 -5.08 -3.17
C GLU A 731 -18.36 -5.88 -2.15
N LYS A 732 -19.53 -6.37 -2.55
CA LYS A 732 -20.43 -7.08 -1.62
C LYS A 732 -19.89 -8.45 -1.22
N ASP A 733 -19.24 -9.16 -2.13
CA ASP A 733 -18.70 -10.50 -1.88
C ASP A 733 -17.51 -10.44 -0.92
N LEU A 734 -16.65 -9.42 -1.06
CA LEU A 734 -15.56 -9.14 -0.14
C LEU A 734 -16.07 -8.86 1.27
N HIS A 735 -17.00 -7.92 1.43
CA HIS A 735 -17.58 -7.59 2.74
C HIS A 735 -18.37 -8.76 3.33
N SER A 736 -18.89 -9.67 2.50
CA SER A 736 -19.54 -10.90 2.96
C SER A 736 -18.54 -11.96 3.45
N GLY A 737 -17.28 -11.95 2.98
CA GLY A 737 -16.16 -12.73 3.53
C GLY A 737 -15.34 -13.57 2.53
N LEU A 738 -15.55 -13.42 1.22
CA LEU A 738 -14.90 -14.26 0.20
C LEU A 738 -13.54 -13.72 -0.24
N ILE A 739 -12.48 -14.14 0.45
CA ILE A 739 -11.10 -13.77 0.13
C ILE A 739 -10.11 -14.80 0.67
N GLY A 740 -9.03 -15.08 -0.04
CA GLY A 740 -7.95 -15.93 0.46
C GLY A 740 -6.59 -15.75 -0.23
N PRO A 741 -5.51 -16.32 0.35
CA PRO A 741 -4.16 -16.19 -0.16
C PRO A 741 -3.74 -17.33 -1.11
N LEU A 742 -3.20 -16.96 -2.27
CA LEU A 742 -2.58 -17.83 -3.27
C LEU A 742 -1.06 -17.57 -3.30
N ILE A 743 -0.23 -18.54 -2.96
CA ILE A 743 1.23 -18.39 -2.86
C ILE A 743 1.91 -19.11 -4.03
N ILE A 744 2.73 -18.38 -4.78
CA ILE A 744 3.54 -18.88 -5.89
C ILE A 744 5.02 -18.80 -5.51
N CYS A 745 5.72 -19.92 -5.59
CA CYS A 745 7.13 -20.04 -5.22
C CYS A 745 8.03 -20.36 -6.42
N HIS A 746 9.33 -20.10 -6.25
CA HIS A 746 10.34 -20.64 -7.15
C HIS A 746 10.35 -22.17 -7.11
N ARG A 747 10.79 -22.78 -8.21
CA ARG A 747 10.86 -24.24 -8.37
C ARG A 747 11.81 -24.86 -7.35
N GLY A 748 11.37 -25.92 -6.67
CA GLY A 748 12.14 -26.66 -5.66
C GLY A 748 12.18 -26.03 -4.26
N VAL A 749 11.35 -25.03 -3.98
CA VAL A 749 11.25 -24.38 -2.65
C VAL A 749 10.23 -25.09 -1.76
N LEU A 750 9.12 -25.55 -2.34
CA LEU A 750 8.06 -26.25 -1.62
C LEU A 750 8.44 -27.72 -1.40
N SER A 751 8.26 -28.19 -0.18
CA SER A 751 8.39 -29.62 0.11
C SER A 751 7.30 -30.42 -0.62
N SER A 752 7.66 -31.49 -1.32
CA SER A 752 6.70 -32.37 -2.01
C SER A 752 5.67 -33.01 -1.08
N VAL A 753 6.04 -33.28 0.19
CA VAL A 753 5.18 -33.95 1.17
C VAL A 753 4.26 -32.95 1.88
N PHE A 754 4.82 -31.87 2.40
CA PHE A 754 4.08 -30.90 3.22
C PHE A 754 3.51 -29.73 2.41
N ARG A 755 3.82 -29.65 1.11
CA ARG A 755 3.44 -28.57 0.18
C ARG A 755 3.73 -27.17 0.74
N ARG A 756 4.77 -27.02 1.56
CA ARG A 756 5.15 -25.76 2.23
C ARG A 756 6.66 -25.61 2.29
N GLN A 757 7.13 -24.38 2.49
CA GLN A 757 8.54 -24.09 2.78
C GLN A 757 8.83 -24.41 4.25
N LEU A 758 9.70 -25.39 4.52
CA LEU A 758 10.01 -25.81 5.91
C LEU A 758 11.04 -24.90 6.61
N SER A 759 11.83 -24.16 5.86
CA SER A 759 12.89 -23.29 6.38
C SER A 759 12.38 -21.96 6.94
N VAL A 760 11.10 -21.64 6.73
CA VAL A 760 10.48 -20.35 7.00
C VAL A 760 9.09 -20.57 7.56
N GLN A 761 8.70 -19.78 8.57
CA GLN A 761 7.32 -19.74 9.02
C GLN A 761 6.58 -18.64 8.26
N GLU A 762 5.40 -18.92 7.73
CA GLU A 762 4.64 -17.99 6.89
C GLU A 762 3.32 -17.61 7.56
N PHE A 763 2.98 -16.32 7.54
CA PHE A 763 1.71 -15.80 8.04
C PHE A 763 1.05 -14.94 6.96
N ALA A 764 -0.27 -15.03 6.84
CA ALA A 764 -1.07 -14.20 5.94
C ALA A 764 -2.02 -13.35 6.78
N LEU A 765 -1.92 -12.03 6.61
CA LEU A 765 -2.71 -11.06 7.35
C LEU A 765 -3.43 -10.16 6.35
N LEU A 766 -4.76 -10.21 6.39
CA LEU A 766 -5.66 -9.31 5.68
C LEU A 766 -6.10 -8.20 6.61
N PHE A 767 -5.78 -6.97 6.22
CA PHE A 767 -6.23 -5.75 6.85
C PHE A 767 -7.39 -5.20 6.02
N THR A 768 -8.58 -5.12 6.60
CA THR A 768 -9.76 -4.57 5.93
C THR A 768 -10.81 -4.15 6.94
N ILE A 769 -11.65 -3.19 6.56
CA ILE A 769 -12.81 -2.75 7.30
C ILE A 769 -14.03 -3.47 6.74
N PHE A 770 -14.51 -4.48 7.47
CA PHE A 770 -15.74 -5.17 7.09
C PHE A 770 -16.95 -4.26 7.38
N ASP A 771 -17.55 -3.70 6.33
CA ASP A 771 -18.82 -2.98 6.40
C ASP A 771 -19.98 -3.97 6.19
N GLU A 772 -20.59 -4.41 7.30
CA GLU A 772 -21.71 -5.36 7.23
C GLU A 772 -22.94 -4.79 6.52
N THR A 773 -23.06 -3.46 6.37
CA THR A 773 -24.18 -2.85 5.64
C THR A 773 -24.15 -3.16 4.14
N LYS A 774 -22.95 -3.46 3.61
CA LYS A 774 -22.72 -3.84 2.22
C LYS A 774 -22.76 -5.35 2.00
N SER A 775 -22.83 -6.16 3.06
CA SER A 775 -22.92 -7.61 2.92
C SER A 775 -24.30 -8.03 2.37
N TRP A 776 -24.31 -9.09 1.55
CA TRP A 776 -25.54 -9.74 1.10
C TRP A 776 -26.46 -10.21 2.23
N TYR A 777 -25.89 -10.53 3.40
CA TYR A 777 -26.61 -11.07 4.55
C TYR A 777 -27.07 -10.00 5.55
N PHE A 778 -26.92 -8.71 5.21
CA PHE A 778 -27.23 -7.62 6.14
C PHE A 778 -28.69 -7.66 6.63
N GLN A 779 -29.65 -7.81 5.71
CA GLN A 779 -31.07 -7.84 6.04
C GLN A 779 -31.41 -9.03 6.96
N GLU A 780 -30.87 -10.22 6.67
CA GLU A 780 -31.08 -11.41 7.49
C GLU A 780 -30.46 -11.26 8.89
N ASN A 781 -29.28 -10.65 8.97
CA ASN A 781 -28.62 -10.34 10.24
C ASN A 781 -29.45 -9.35 11.07
N MET A 782 -30.08 -8.38 10.41
CA MET A 782 -30.97 -7.40 11.05
C MET A 782 -32.23 -8.07 11.60
N ASP A 783 -32.89 -8.90 10.79
CA ASP A 783 -34.12 -9.59 11.17
C ASP A 783 -33.89 -10.59 12.31
N ARG A 784 -32.72 -11.26 12.32
CA ARG A 784 -32.36 -12.20 13.38
C ARG A 784 -32.04 -11.51 14.70
N ASN A 785 -31.27 -10.43 14.65
CA ASN A 785 -30.66 -9.87 15.86
C ASN A 785 -31.43 -8.65 16.43
N CYS A 786 -32.32 -8.01 15.66
CA CYS A 786 -33.09 -6.87 16.18
C CYS A 786 -34.31 -7.31 17.00
N ARG A 787 -34.47 -6.79 18.22
CA ARG A 787 -35.68 -7.00 19.03
C ARG A 787 -36.78 -6.04 18.58
N SER A 788 -37.99 -6.56 18.33
CA SER A 788 -39.14 -5.77 17.91
C SER A 788 -39.61 -4.80 19.02
N PRO A 789 -40.00 -3.55 18.69
CA PRO A 789 -40.02 -2.90 17.37
C PRO A 789 -38.67 -2.24 17.01
N CYS A 790 -38.15 -2.59 15.82
CA CYS A 790 -36.90 -2.06 15.29
C CYS A 790 -37.13 -0.69 14.63
N ARG A 791 -36.84 0.42 15.33
CA ARG A 791 -36.84 1.77 14.71
C ARG A 791 -35.47 2.05 14.11
N ILE A 792 -35.31 1.76 12.82
CA ILE A 792 -34.06 1.96 12.08
C ILE A 792 -34.10 3.33 11.40
N GLN A 793 -33.11 4.17 11.70
CA GLN A 793 -32.78 5.34 10.88
C GLN A 793 -31.50 4.99 10.12
N GLN A 794 -31.63 4.53 8.88
CA GLN A 794 -30.49 4.16 8.02
C GLN A 794 -29.58 5.37 7.74
N ASP A 795 -30.13 6.58 7.75
CA ASP A 795 -29.41 7.83 7.50
C ASP A 795 -28.55 8.30 8.69
N ASN A 796 -28.58 7.62 9.84
CA ASN A 796 -27.77 8.02 10.99
C ASN A 796 -26.31 7.55 10.79
N PRO A 797 -25.30 8.45 10.78
CA PRO A 797 -23.90 8.07 10.64
C PRO A 797 -23.39 7.13 11.75
N ASP A 798 -23.98 7.18 12.96
CA ASP A 798 -23.66 6.23 14.03
C ASP A 798 -24.08 4.78 13.67
N PHE A 799 -25.05 4.61 12.77
CA PHE A 799 -25.52 3.29 12.33
C PHE A 799 -24.46 2.56 11.50
N LYS A 800 -23.87 3.23 10.50
CA LYS A 800 -22.76 2.68 9.70
C LYS A 800 -21.58 2.32 10.60
N ARG A 801 -21.15 3.26 11.46
CA ARG A 801 -20.04 3.05 12.40
C ARG A 801 -20.26 1.84 13.34
N ASN A 802 -21.51 1.56 13.72
CA ASN A 802 -21.82 0.39 14.54
C ASN A 802 -21.71 -0.93 13.78
N HIS A 803 -21.88 -0.94 12.46
CA HIS A 803 -21.81 -2.14 11.61
C HIS A 803 -20.50 -2.28 10.82
N SER A 804 -19.60 -1.29 10.92
CA SER A 804 -18.23 -1.40 10.42
C SER A 804 -17.28 -1.99 11.47
N PHE A 805 -16.45 -2.95 11.05
CA PHE A 805 -15.46 -3.64 11.88
C PHE A 805 -14.06 -3.51 11.28
N HIS A 806 -13.18 -2.77 11.95
CA HIS A 806 -11.76 -2.69 11.60
C HIS A 806 -11.05 -3.97 12.06
N ALA A 807 -10.83 -4.91 11.15
CA ALA A 807 -10.42 -6.27 11.51
C ALA A 807 -9.12 -6.73 10.83
N ILE A 808 -8.39 -7.61 11.53
CA ILE A 808 -7.35 -8.45 10.90
C ILE A 808 -7.91 -9.86 10.78
N ASN A 809 -7.91 -10.42 9.56
CA ASN A 809 -8.43 -11.77 9.31
C ASN A 809 -9.84 -12.02 9.88
N GLY A 810 -10.66 -10.96 9.98
CA GLY A 810 -12.02 -11.03 10.52
C GLY A 810 -12.13 -10.96 12.05
N TYR A 811 -11.06 -10.65 12.78
CA TYR A 811 -11.10 -10.47 14.24
C TYR A 811 -10.91 -8.99 14.62
N VAL A 812 -11.46 -8.57 15.78
CA VAL A 812 -11.19 -7.24 16.39
C VAL A 812 -10.62 -7.33 17.82
N SER A 813 -9.86 -6.32 18.27
CA SER A 813 -9.36 -6.14 19.66
C SER A 813 -8.58 -7.33 20.25
N ASP A 814 -7.39 -7.67 19.71
CA ASP A 814 -6.47 -8.70 20.27
C ASP A 814 -6.99 -10.16 20.30
N THR A 815 -8.13 -10.47 19.68
CA THR A 815 -8.75 -11.80 19.64
C THR A 815 -8.20 -12.82 18.60
N LEU A 816 -7.18 -12.48 17.80
CA LEU A 816 -6.71 -13.25 16.64
C LEU A 816 -5.75 -14.32 17.14
N PRO A 817 -6.10 -15.61 17.05
CA PRO A 817 -5.24 -16.68 17.51
C PRO A 817 -4.15 -17.05 16.49
N GLY A 818 -3.22 -17.92 16.88
CA GLY A 818 -2.30 -18.60 15.95
C GLY A 818 -1.01 -17.85 15.58
N LEU A 819 -0.81 -16.61 16.02
CA LEU A 819 0.44 -15.86 15.75
C LEU A 819 1.53 -16.19 16.77
N VAL A 820 2.14 -17.36 16.62
CA VAL A 820 3.25 -17.84 17.47
C VAL A 820 4.45 -18.21 16.61
N MET A 821 5.63 -17.68 16.93
CA MET A 821 6.86 -17.94 16.19
C MET A 821 8.07 -18.12 17.10
N ALA A 822 9.08 -18.82 16.59
CA ALA A 822 10.32 -19.08 17.33
C ALA A 822 11.33 -17.93 17.22
N GLN A 823 12.06 -17.69 18.31
CA GLN A 823 13.16 -16.75 18.33
C GLN A 823 14.24 -17.12 17.30
N GLN A 824 14.79 -16.12 16.61
CA GLN A 824 15.80 -16.27 15.54
C GLN A 824 15.36 -17.13 14.33
N GLN A 825 14.10 -17.60 14.27
CA GLN A 825 13.56 -18.20 13.06
C GLN A 825 13.17 -17.11 12.08
N ARG A 826 13.41 -17.39 10.79
CA ARG A 826 12.97 -16.48 9.75
C ARG A 826 11.46 -16.60 9.53
N VAL A 827 10.77 -15.48 9.62
CA VAL A 827 9.33 -15.39 9.42
C VAL A 827 9.05 -14.58 8.17
N ARG A 828 8.06 -15.02 7.39
CA ARG A 828 7.56 -14.35 6.20
C ARG A 828 6.13 -13.89 6.43
N TRP A 829 5.92 -12.58 6.31
CA TRP A 829 4.59 -11.98 6.36
C TRP A 829 4.07 -11.72 4.94
N HIS A 830 2.88 -12.21 4.66
CA HIS A 830 2.07 -11.86 3.48
C HIS A 830 0.99 -10.90 3.96
N LEU A 831 1.10 -9.64 3.56
CA LEU A 831 0.16 -8.61 3.98
C LEU A 831 -0.77 -8.29 2.82
N LEU A 832 -2.07 -8.41 3.07
CA LEU A 832 -3.13 -8.17 2.11
C LEU A 832 -3.95 -6.98 2.58
N ASN A 833 -4.38 -6.17 1.63
CA ASN A 833 -5.38 -5.15 1.86
C ASN A 833 -6.36 -5.12 0.69
N MET A 834 -7.64 -5.07 1.00
CA MET A 834 -8.75 -5.04 0.04
C MET A 834 -9.88 -4.24 0.67
N GLY A 835 -10.59 -3.43 -0.12
CA GLY A 835 -11.69 -2.63 0.38
C GLY A 835 -11.87 -1.32 -0.39
N SER A 836 -12.38 -0.34 0.34
CA SER A 836 -12.69 1.02 -0.13
C SER A 836 -11.50 1.97 0.05
N THR A 837 -11.66 3.25 -0.32
CA THR A 837 -10.61 4.27 -0.12
C THR A 837 -10.32 4.59 1.36
N GLU A 838 -11.21 4.21 2.28
CA GLU A 838 -10.97 4.35 3.74
C GLU A 838 -9.99 3.29 4.28
N ASP A 839 -9.79 2.19 3.55
CA ASP A 839 -8.98 1.03 3.93
C ASP A 839 -7.49 1.30 3.66
N ILE A 840 -6.93 2.38 4.19
CA ILE A 840 -5.48 2.60 4.24
C ILE A 840 -4.94 2.12 5.59
N HIS A 841 -4.03 1.15 5.56
CA HIS A 841 -3.53 0.51 6.77
C HIS A 841 -2.01 0.61 6.89
N SER A 842 -1.56 1.34 7.91
CA SER A 842 -0.15 1.44 8.28
C SER A 842 0.21 0.33 9.26
N VAL A 843 0.79 -0.75 8.76
CA VAL A 843 1.15 -1.93 9.55
C VAL A 843 2.49 -1.70 10.23
N HIS A 844 2.47 -1.78 11.56
CA HIS A 844 3.63 -1.68 12.43
C HIS A 844 3.72 -2.93 13.32
N PHE A 845 4.91 -3.51 13.43
CA PHE A 845 5.22 -4.58 14.38
C PHE A 845 6.08 -4.00 15.52
N HIS A 846 5.57 -3.96 16.76
CA HIS A 846 6.32 -3.36 17.87
C HIS A 846 7.69 -4.01 18.09
N GLY A 847 8.74 -3.19 18.23
CA GLY A 847 10.10 -3.66 18.55
C GLY A 847 10.75 -4.53 17.47
N GLN A 848 10.10 -4.70 16.32
CA GLN A 848 10.59 -5.49 15.19
C GLN A 848 10.64 -4.62 13.94
N LEU A 849 11.67 -4.85 13.12
CA LEU A 849 11.74 -4.29 11.79
C LEU A 849 11.57 -5.41 10.77
N PHE A 850 11.19 -5.03 9.56
CA PHE A 850 11.14 -5.95 8.44
C PHE A 850 11.89 -5.42 7.23
N SER A 851 12.39 -6.35 6.43
CA SER A 851 12.98 -6.05 5.11
C SER A 851 11.97 -6.29 4.00
N VAL A 852 11.93 -5.40 3.02
CA VAL A 852 11.15 -5.54 1.77
C VAL A 852 12.12 -5.63 0.60
N ARG A 853 11.86 -6.51 -0.37
CA ARG A 853 12.64 -6.61 -1.60
C ARG A 853 11.78 -6.33 -2.82
N THR A 854 12.19 -5.34 -3.61
CA THR A 854 11.62 -5.09 -4.94
C THR A 854 12.71 -5.23 -6.00
N SER A 855 13.54 -4.20 -6.17
CA SER A 855 14.78 -4.24 -6.96
C SER A 855 16.03 -4.45 -6.10
N GLN A 856 15.95 -3.90 -4.88
CA GLN A 856 16.95 -3.99 -3.82
C GLN A 856 16.21 -4.28 -2.51
N GLU A 857 16.96 -4.64 -1.47
CA GLU A 857 16.42 -4.82 -0.12
C GLU A 857 16.38 -3.48 0.59
N TYR A 858 15.24 -3.13 1.19
CA TYR A 858 15.02 -1.90 1.96
C TYR A 858 14.52 -2.24 3.38
N ARG A 859 15.00 -1.53 4.40
CA ARG A 859 14.57 -1.70 5.80
C ARG A 859 13.42 -0.77 6.14
N MET A 860 12.39 -1.29 6.82
CA MET A 860 11.24 -0.49 7.26
C MET A 860 10.76 -0.90 8.65
N GLY A 861 10.24 0.08 9.41
CA GLY A 861 9.54 -0.15 10.68
C GLY A 861 8.01 -0.15 10.55
N VAL A 862 7.48 0.57 9.54
CA VAL A 862 6.06 0.67 9.23
C VAL A 862 5.87 0.54 7.73
N TYR A 863 4.77 -0.09 7.33
CA TYR A 863 4.41 -0.20 5.92
C TYR A 863 2.97 0.18 5.70
N ASN A 864 2.74 0.97 4.66
CA ASN A 864 1.40 1.42 4.31
C ASN A 864 0.87 0.53 3.20
N LEU A 865 -0.21 -0.19 3.50
CA LEU A 865 -0.95 -0.99 2.54
C LEU A 865 -2.08 -0.14 1.96
N TYR A 866 -2.19 -0.13 0.64
CA TYR A 866 -3.34 0.44 -0.07
C TYR A 866 -4.31 -0.67 -0.52
N PRO A 867 -5.62 -0.39 -0.67
CA PRO A 867 -6.61 -1.34 -1.16
C PRO A 867 -6.21 -1.99 -2.49
N GLY A 868 -6.32 -3.32 -2.57
CA GLY A 868 -5.92 -4.11 -3.71
C GLY A 868 -4.40 -4.30 -3.82
N GLU A 869 -3.59 -3.51 -3.11
CA GLU A 869 -2.16 -3.77 -3.01
C GLU A 869 -1.93 -5.04 -2.20
N MET A 870 -1.28 -6.00 -2.85
CA MET A 870 -0.80 -7.19 -2.18
C MET A 870 0.71 -7.15 -2.14
N GLN A 871 1.28 -7.13 -0.93
CA GLN A 871 2.73 -7.11 -0.79
C GLN A 871 3.28 -8.40 -0.19
N HIS A 872 4.42 -8.83 -0.73
CA HIS A 872 4.94 -10.17 -0.52
C HIS A 872 6.30 -10.16 0.13
N GLY A 873 6.48 -11.08 1.07
CA GLY A 873 7.80 -11.45 1.57
C GLY A 873 8.38 -10.38 2.48
N ARG A 874 8.40 -10.65 3.78
CA ARG A 874 9.07 -9.78 4.75
C ARG A 874 9.77 -10.61 5.76
N TRP A 875 11.08 -10.48 5.87
CA TRP A 875 11.83 -11.07 6.96
C TRP A 875 11.69 -10.19 8.19
N ALA A 876 11.14 -10.74 9.26
CA ALA A 876 11.44 -10.29 10.60
C ALA A 876 12.43 -11.27 11.22
N TYR A 877 13.48 -10.76 11.86
CA TYR A 877 14.34 -11.53 12.75
C TYR A 877 13.90 -11.23 14.18
N PRO A 878 13.03 -12.05 14.80
CA PRO A 878 12.64 -11.83 16.17
C PRO A 878 13.87 -11.97 17.07
N SER A 879 14.42 -10.84 17.50
CA SER A 879 15.66 -10.79 18.30
C SER A 879 15.41 -10.71 19.80
N CYS A 880 14.28 -10.11 20.23
CA CYS A 880 13.97 -9.85 21.63
C CYS A 880 12.80 -10.70 22.14
N ARG A 881 12.88 -11.14 23.41
CA ARG A 881 11.85 -11.90 24.12
C ARG A 881 10.65 -11.00 24.41
N GLY A 882 9.42 -11.48 24.18
CA GLY A 882 8.20 -10.78 24.59
C GLY A 882 7.06 -10.84 23.58
N PHE A 883 5.90 -10.39 24.04
CA PHE A 883 4.71 -10.21 23.23
C PHE A 883 4.86 -8.98 22.35
N VAL A 884 4.56 -9.06 21.07
CA VAL A 884 4.69 -7.91 20.18
C VAL A 884 3.30 -7.50 19.74
N SER A 885 2.95 -6.22 19.85
CA SER A 885 1.67 -5.72 19.33
C SER A 885 1.76 -5.12 17.93
N MET A 886 0.70 -5.24 17.14
CA MET A 886 0.46 -4.46 15.92
C MET A 886 -0.69 -3.47 16.14
N PRO A 887 -0.43 -2.16 16.19
CA PRO A 887 -1.48 -1.16 16.21
C PRO A 887 -1.98 -0.90 14.78
N ILE A 888 -3.29 -0.95 14.58
CA ILE A 888 -3.98 -0.34 13.44
C ILE A 888 -4.61 0.95 13.91
N ARG A 889 -4.71 1.88 12.97
CA ARG A 889 -5.52 3.09 13.06
C ARG A 889 -6.89 2.81 13.73
N ASN A 890 -7.29 3.71 14.64
CA ASN A 890 -8.41 3.58 15.59
C ASN A 890 -8.16 2.73 16.85
N GLY A 891 -6.90 2.42 17.18
CA GLY A 891 -6.56 1.78 18.46
C GLY A 891 -6.92 0.30 18.51
N VAL A 892 -6.91 -0.38 17.36
CA VAL A 892 -6.99 -1.84 17.31
C VAL A 892 -5.57 -2.37 17.45
N PHE A 893 -5.25 -2.90 18.62
CA PHE A 893 -3.99 -3.58 18.88
C PHE A 893 -4.15 -5.08 18.60
N TRP A 894 -3.03 -5.73 18.28
CA TRP A 894 -2.95 -7.18 18.11
C TRP A 894 -1.67 -7.73 18.67
N VAL A 895 -1.77 -8.58 19.68
CA VAL A 895 -0.59 -9.17 20.32
C VAL A 895 -0.24 -10.52 19.70
N PHE A 896 1.03 -10.74 19.37
CA PHE A 896 1.57 -12.03 18.98
C PHE A 896 2.75 -12.43 19.86
N THR A 897 2.97 -13.75 20.00
CA THR A 897 3.90 -14.28 21.01
C THR A 897 5.19 -14.79 20.37
N LEU A 898 6.32 -14.24 20.79
CA LEU A 898 7.65 -14.77 20.50
C LEU A 898 8.08 -15.76 21.59
N LYS A 899 8.29 -17.03 21.24
CA LYS A 899 8.75 -18.07 22.15
C LYS A 899 10.20 -18.45 21.90
N GLU A 900 10.90 -18.95 22.92
CA GLU A 900 12.27 -19.46 22.75
C GLU A 900 12.27 -20.72 21.88
N SER A 901 13.31 -20.89 21.07
CA SER A 901 13.48 -22.07 20.21
C SER A 901 13.56 -23.39 21.01
N HIS A 902 13.97 -23.33 22.28
CA HIS A 902 13.94 -24.47 23.21
C HIS A 902 12.55 -24.79 23.77
N GLU A 903 11.60 -23.84 23.74
CA GLU A 903 10.20 -24.07 24.14
C GLU A 903 9.36 -24.68 23.01
N PHE A 904 9.87 -24.70 21.77
CA PHE A 904 9.38 -25.57 20.69
C PHE A 904 9.83 -27.03 20.87
N SER A 905 9.83 -27.51 22.11
CA SER A 905 9.76 -28.94 22.37
C SER A 905 8.35 -29.41 22.02
N PHE A 906 8.21 -30.12 20.89
CA PHE A 906 7.03 -30.95 20.62
C PHE A 906 6.64 -31.64 21.93
N CYS A 907 5.38 -31.47 22.35
CA CYS A 907 4.81 -32.20 23.48
C CYS A 907 4.99 -33.71 23.24
N HIS A 908 6.10 -34.26 23.70
CA HIS A 908 6.16 -35.67 24.03
C HIS A 908 5.27 -35.86 25.25
N PRO A 909 4.34 -36.83 25.24
CA PRO A 909 3.45 -37.09 26.34
C PRO A 909 4.29 -37.52 27.54
N THR A 910 4.56 -36.58 28.44
CA THR A 910 5.19 -36.86 29.73
C THR A 910 4.13 -37.43 30.67
N GLN A 911 4.54 -38.50 31.35
CA GLN A 911 3.74 -39.35 32.22
C GLN A 911 2.97 -38.56 33.29
N PRO A 912 1.81 -39.05 33.76
CA PRO A 912 1.09 -38.42 34.86
C PRO A 912 1.83 -38.68 36.18
N SER A 913 2.25 -37.60 36.86
CA SER A 913 2.79 -37.65 38.22
C SER A 913 1.67 -37.58 39.27
N ARG A 914 1.47 -38.70 39.97
CA ARG A 914 1.03 -38.94 41.37
C ARG A 914 -0.17 -38.17 41.98
N GLU A 915 -1.21 -38.97 42.23
CA GLU A 915 -1.93 -39.18 43.51
C GLU A 915 -2.57 -37.99 44.26
N HIS A 916 -3.88 -37.80 44.05
CA HIS A 916 -4.81 -37.52 45.15
C HIS A 916 -5.78 -38.69 45.34
N ARG A 917 -5.75 -39.21 46.57
CA ARG A 917 -6.44 -40.41 47.08
C ARG A 917 -7.94 -40.16 47.29
N VAL A 918 -8.82 -40.86 46.55
CA VAL A 918 -10.22 -41.15 46.98
C VAL A 918 -10.59 -42.59 46.57
N ARG A 919 -11.33 -43.24 47.47
CA ARG A 919 -11.56 -44.67 47.67
C ARG A 919 -12.33 -45.41 46.55
N ASP A 920 -11.88 -46.64 46.31
CA ASP A 920 -12.61 -47.91 46.08
C ASP A 920 -14.02 -47.89 45.47
N THR A 921 -14.18 -48.52 44.30
CA THR A 921 -14.95 -49.78 44.17
C THR A 921 -14.82 -50.44 42.77
N VAL A 922 -14.17 -51.61 42.77
CA VAL A 922 -14.35 -52.87 42.00
C VAL A 922 -15.15 -52.86 40.68
N GLY A 923 -14.53 -53.37 39.61
CA GLY A 923 -15.23 -53.93 38.44
C GLY A 923 -14.33 -54.29 37.26
N ALA A 924 -13.77 -55.50 37.26
CA ALA A 924 -12.85 -56.02 36.24
C ALA A 924 -13.49 -56.28 34.86
N LYS A 925 -12.74 -56.02 33.77
CA LYS A 925 -12.43 -57.01 32.70
C LYS A 925 -11.44 -56.48 31.66
N ALA A 926 -10.31 -57.18 31.55
CA ALA A 926 -9.41 -57.22 30.38
C ALA A 926 -10.16 -57.71 29.13
N GLY A 927 -9.79 -57.46 27.88
CA GLY A 927 -8.64 -56.80 27.26
C GLY A 927 -8.56 -57.26 25.79
N ARG A 928 -8.10 -56.40 24.87
CA ARG A 928 -7.06 -56.68 23.86
C ARG A 928 -6.85 -55.47 22.92
N PRO A 929 -5.61 -55.24 22.44
CA PRO A 929 -5.19 -54.00 21.80
C PRO A 929 -5.10 -54.14 20.26
N ALA A 930 -5.32 -53.03 19.55
CA ALA A 930 -4.94 -52.88 18.15
C ALA A 930 -3.60 -52.13 18.06
N LEU A 931 -2.68 -52.68 17.26
CA LEU A 931 -1.34 -52.17 17.02
C LEU A 931 -1.36 -50.80 16.31
N PHE A 932 -0.51 -49.88 16.75
CA PHE A 932 0.11 -48.88 15.88
C PHE A 932 1.61 -48.82 16.18
N ALA A 933 2.40 -49.16 15.17
CA ALA A 933 3.86 -49.07 15.19
C ALA A 933 4.28 -47.72 14.55
N CYS A 934 4.93 -46.85 15.33
CA CYS A 934 5.65 -45.69 14.81
C CYS A 934 7.12 -46.08 14.55
N LYS A 935 7.54 -46.01 13.29
CA LYS A 935 8.94 -46.07 12.88
C LYS A 935 9.52 -44.65 12.95
N TYR A 936 10.66 -44.51 13.62
CA TYR A 936 11.47 -43.29 13.68
C TYR A 936 12.09 -42.99 12.30
N LEU A 937 12.07 -41.71 11.89
CA LEU A 937 12.91 -41.14 10.84
C LEU A 937 13.71 -39.99 11.45
N LEU A 938 15.00 -40.22 11.68
CA LEU A 938 16.01 -39.19 11.93
C LEU A 938 16.36 -38.53 10.58
N PRO A 939 16.59 -37.19 10.53
CA PRO A 939 17.15 -36.57 9.33
C PRO A 939 18.64 -36.88 9.23
N GLU A 940 19.05 -37.56 8.16
CA GLU A 940 20.45 -37.66 7.73
C GLU A 940 20.93 -36.29 7.23
N LEU A 941 21.96 -35.74 7.86
CA LEU A 941 22.77 -34.64 7.33
C LEU A 941 23.60 -35.16 6.13
N LEU A 942 23.16 -34.84 4.91
CA LEU A 942 23.94 -35.03 3.69
C LEU A 942 24.96 -33.89 3.54
N PHE A 943 26.23 -34.16 3.87
CA PHE A 943 27.36 -33.35 3.42
C PHE A 943 27.73 -33.74 1.97
N SER A 944 27.84 -32.74 1.10
CA SER A 944 28.22 -32.90 -0.31
C SER A 944 29.63 -33.45 -0.48
N LYS A 945 29.78 -34.48 -1.33
CA LYS A 945 31.06 -35.06 -1.78
C LYS A 945 31.99 -33.99 -2.36
N THR A 946 33.16 -33.82 -1.77
CA THR A 946 34.40 -33.41 -2.45
C THR A 946 35.53 -34.34 -1.99
N GLU A 947 36.45 -34.63 -2.90
CA GLU A 947 37.35 -35.78 -2.92
C GLU A 947 38.50 -35.74 -1.88
N GLY A 948 38.85 -36.87 -1.25
CA GLY A 948 40.10 -37.06 -0.48
C GLY A 948 39.95 -37.95 0.78
N PRO A 949 40.98 -38.75 1.18
CA PRO A 949 40.81 -39.80 2.18
C PRO A 949 41.01 -39.31 3.63
N TRP A 950 40.43 -40.05 4.59
CA TRP A 950 40.69 -40.12 6.05
C TRP A 950 39.60 -39.62 7.03
N ALA A 951 39.22 -40.56 7.92
CA ALA A 951 38.60 -40.53 9.26
C ALA A 951 37.07 -40.36 9.44
N SER A 952 36.43 -41.36 10.08
CA SER A 952 35.07 -41.33 10.62
C SER A 952 35.07 -41.01 12.12
N CYS A 953 34.29 -40.03 12.57
CA CYS A 953 34.03 -39.79 14.00
C CYS A 953 32.60 -40.20 14.36
N LYS A 954 32.41 -40.77 15.56
CA LYS A 954 31.08 -41.14 16.11
C LYS A 954 30.86 -40.43 17.44
N MET A 955 29.68 -39.83 17.60
CA MET A 955 29.23 -39.18 18.82
C MET A 955 28.50 -40.19 19.72
N HIS A 956 28.92 -40.31 20.98
CA HIS A 956 28.21 -41.13 21.98
C HIS A 956 27.51 -40.22 22.99
N LEU A 957 26.19 -40.41 23.14
CA LEU A 957 25.37 -39.76 24.14
C LEU A 957 25.24 -40.68 25.36
N ALA A 958 25.68 -40.22 26.53
CA ALA A 958 25.33 -40.81 27.82
C ALA A 958 24.53 -39.77 28.63
N HIS A 959 23.76 -40.25 29.62
CA HIS A 959 22.67 -39.54 30.30
C HIS A 959 23.01 -38.21 31.03
N ALA A 960 24.22 -37.69 30.90
CA ALA A 960 24.64 -36.40 31.45
C ALA A 960 25.76 -35.69 30.64
N GLY A 961 25.75 -35.78 29.29
CA GLY A 961 26.63 -35.00 28.41
C GLY A 961 27.03 -35.70 27.10
N ALA A 962 27.39 -34.93 26.07
CA ALA A 962 27.85 -35.43 24.76
C ALA A 962 29.38 -35.29 24.62
N CYS A 963 30.08 -36.39 24.30
CA CYS A 963 31.53 -36.39 24.05
C CYS A 963 31.85 -36.80 22.60
N LEU A 964 32.80 -36.09 21.99
CA LEU A 964 33.32 -36.39 20.65
C LEU A 964 34.61 -37.22 20.76
N CYS A 965 34.61 -38.45 20.24
CA CYS A 965 35.81 -39.29 20.18
C CYS A 965 36.18 -39.56 18.71
N CYS A 966 37.40 -39.20 18.31
CA CYS A 966 37.96 -39.51 17.00
C CYS A 966 39.10 -40.53 17.14
N ARG A 967 39.23 -41.43 16.16
CA ARG A 967 40.16 -42.56 16.17
C ARG A 967 41.23 -42.36 15.10
N GLU A 968 42.48 -42.14 15.49
CA GLU A 968 43.65 -42.30 14.63
C GLU A 968 44.46 -43.50 15.11
N GLY A 969 44.40 -44.62 14.37
CA GLY A 969 45.20 -45.81 14.67
C GLY A 969 44.82 -46.56 15.97
N THR A 970 45.77 -47.33 16.50
CA THR A 970 45.59 -48.36 17.55
C THR A 970 45.63 -47.88 19.01
N VAL A 971 45.61 -46.57 19.28
CA VAL A 971 45.56 -46.06 20.67
C VAL A 971 44.48 -44.96 20.82
N PRO A 972 43.54 -45.06 21.77
CA PRO A 972 42.52 -44.04 21.98
C PRO A 972 43.06 -42.87 22.82
N ARG A 973 42.86 -41.63 22.37
CA ARG A 973 43.00 -40.40 23.18
C ARG A 973 41.65 -39.69 23.27
N CYS A 974 41.18 -39.40 24.49
CA CYS A 974 40.02 -38.54 24.75
C CYS A 974 40.52 -37.12 25.08
N LEU A 975 40.00 -36.09 24.41
CA LEU A 975 40.18 -34.70 24.80
C LEU A 975 39.12 -34.35 25.85
N SER A 976 39.56 -34.01 27.06
CA SER A 976 38.74 -33.71 28.21
C SER A 976 38.43 -32.20 28.30
N THR A 977 37.25 -31.78 27.85
CA THR A 977 36.60 -30.55 28.32
C THR A 977 35.10 -30.67 28.09
N CYS A 978 34.37 -31.06 29.13
CA CYS A 978 32.92 -30.87 29.23
C CYS A 978 32.67 -29.46 29.78
N GLN A 979 31.88 -28.64 29.09
CA GLN A 979 31.25 -27.46 29.70
C GLN A 979 29.91 -27.89 30.30
N GLU A 980 29.78 -27.81 31.62
CA GLU A 980 28.49 -27.85 32.30
C GLU A 980 27.75 -26.54 31.99
N VAL A 981 26.56 -26.63 31.41
CA VAL A 981 25.62 -25.51 31.29
C VAL A 981 24.59 -25.71 32.40
N ASN A 982 24.62 -24.83 33.41
CA ASN A 982 23.52 -24.64 34.35
C ASN A 982 22.47 -23.72 33.71
#